data_AF-A0A161SG16-F1
#
_entry.id   AF-A0A161SG16-F1
#
_cell.length_a   1.000
_cell.length_b   1.000
_cell.length_c   1.000
_cell.angle_alpha   90.00
_cell.angle_beta   90.00
_cell.angle_gamma   90.00
#
_symmetry.space_group_name_H-M   'P 1'
#
loop_
_entity.id
_entity.type
_entity.pdbx_description
1 polymer ?
#
loop_
_entity_poly.entity_id
_entity_poly.type
_entity_poly.pdbx_seq_one_letter_code
_entity_poly.pdbx_strand_id
1 'polypeptide(L)'
;MYARRTRRLERVSAAVGMLAAVLPLVAFSLAPNRLEPTEAKAQESVSCESTVSPAPPPHRQINLVIDDSGSMFASDDGAPLDRWSQAKYSLEVFAAMLDAGDTLQVYRTSDFDDDRGEAAVTLLGAEPASSRVAKIHRMQLQGGGTPYAPVTRAYRDLVAAESPTKWLVILSDGAFDDRSSPQVQRDFRRFASENSDESSTLQVAFLAIGPDAPQLTNEPDSGVFVDQARASDQLLGKMTEFSNRIFERNLLTHEQGRVAPDIPLSELTVFAQGQDVSIGELDIGGEVITPASTVDVSWAKNKAARYGSKTTPATPNTQLKGKLATYLHVPAGTGAVKVGGAQAVDMYYKPDVGFGVQLQDADGFPVDPSTLVGGDYTLYYGFMDDTCTFLSSPLLGDVEYSARVLRDGEVIADAFQSGDTITLTRGAVELDVTARYLGGNTARSVIDVTVLQAARPTSFDVSERSFTASELSATSAPDNAIRLTYGLGSSGELAAFSPEEWSSVTSESFTVTSDSNIPFEVVVAKEIGTVYLVPHAPEGDVLKADTGTFPVSVTAEHTYDEQLYRATTTLDLDIVDDIPWWDRFADWFATVGWWLALLVLLALLLFGYIVKPRFSRKMRPAPSISMRPLRASVRGGSAQGSFRRDRVSSLFPYLPERGELVYVGTSARSQFPALKLKAKRGRRAEVVNWQALVAQENVQIGGRTIDATTKRPPLIGPTTTIVATIRNNVRFEMTPSS
;
A
#
# COMPACT_ATOMS: atom_id res chain seq x y z
N MET A 1 -48.81 32.99 -3.35
CA MET A 1 -49.86 33.05 -2.30
C MET A 1 -49.43 32.18 -1.13
N TYR A 2 -49.38 32.77 0.07
CA TYR A 2 -49.66 32.20 1.42
C TYR A 2 -49.25 30.73 1.72
N ALA A 3 -48.55 30.36 2.81
CA ALA A 3 -48.18 31.07 4.02
C ALA A 3 -47.18 30.26 4.91
N ARG A 4 -46.26 31.01 5.55
CA ARG A 4 -45.87 31.03 6.98
C ARG A 4 -45.74 29.71 7.77
N ARG A 5 -44.57 29.37 8.32
CA ARG A 5 -43.97 29.84 9.62
C ARG A 5 -44.88 29.71 10.86
N THR A 6 -44.51 28.81 11.76
CA THR A 6 -44.63 28.88 13.25
C THR A 6 -43.60 27.91 13.86
N ARG A 7 -42.51 28.32 14.53
CA ARG A 7 -42.30 28.89 15.88
C ARG A 7 -42.39 27.90 17.07
N ARG A 8 -41.29 27.91 17.85
CA ARG A 8 -41.12 27.79 19.32
C ARG A 8 -41.05 26.37 19.92
N LEU A 9 -39.91 25.98 20.49
CA LEU A 9 -39.39 26.28 21.85
C LEU A 9 -40.04 25.41 22.94
N GLU A 10 -39.32 24.39 23.40
CA GLU A 10 -39.46 23.83 24.75
C GLU A 10 -38.08 23.75 25.44
N ARG A 11 -38.11 23.95 26.76
CA ARG A 11 -37.00 24.20 27.67
C ARG A 11 -36.64 22.95 28.48
N VAL A 12 -35.34 22.74 28.66
CA VAL A 12 -34.61 22.56 29.94
C VAL A 12 -35.14 21.54 30.96
N SER A 13 -34.41 20.44 31.17
CA SER A 13 -33.70 20.12 32.44
C SER A 13 -33.24 18.66 32.50
N ALA A 14 -31.93 18.42 32.64
CA ALA A 14 -31.34 17.61 33.71
C ALA A 14 -29.82 17.57 33.54
N ALA A 15 -29.12 18.23 34.46
CA ALA A 15 -27.68 18.15 34.63
C ALA A 15 -27.30 16.95 35.52
N VAL A 16 -26.10 16.41 35.31
CA VAL A 16 -25.01 16.18 36.30
C VAL A 16 -24.16 14.97 35.88
N GLY A 17 -22.85 15.20 35.67
CA GLY A 17 -21.86 14.14 35.59
C GLY A 17 -20.46 14.58 35.17
N MET A 18 -19.65 14.94 36.17
CA MET A 18 -18.17 14.99 36.18
C MET A 18 -17.39 16.15 35.52
N LEU A 19 -16.84 16.95 36.45
CA LEU A 19 -15.71 17.86 36.35
C LEU A 19 -14.42 17.07 36.64
N ALA A 20 -13.47 17.02 35.70
CA ALA A 20 -12.04 16.81 35.98
C ALA A 20 -11.21 17.24 34.77
N ALA A 21 -9.98 17.67 35.05
CA ALA A 21 -8.88 18.01 34.13
C ALA A 21 -8.77 19.48 33.68
N VAL A 22 -7.68 20.06 34.17
CA VAL A 22 -7.12 21.40 34.05
C VAL A 22 -6.17 21.45 32.84
N LEU A 23 -6.25 22.53 32.04
CA LEU A 23 -5.25 23.17 31.15
C LEU A 23 -4.11 22.33 30.52
N PRO A 24 -3.78 22.57 29.22
CA PRO A 24 -2.41 22.47 28.75
C PRO A 24 -1.78 23.84 28.46
N LEU A 25 -0.53 23.94 28.90
CA LEU A 25 0.47 24.94 28.52
C LEU A 25 0.84 24.80 27.04
N VAL A 26 1.11 25.94 26.42
CA VAL A 26 1.84 26.07 25.16
C VAL A 26 3.30 25.63 25.37
N ALA A 27 3.76 24.66 24.57
CA ALA A 27 5.17 24.41 24.33
C ALA A 27 5.36 24.10 22.84
N PHE A 28 6.13 24.95 22.16
CA PHE A 28 6.67 24.72 20.82
C PHE A 28 7.68 23.56 20.88
N SER A 29 7.51 22.56 20.02
CA SER A 29 8.48 21.49 19.78
C SER A 29 8.33 20.99 18.35
N LEU A 30 9.34 21.26 17.52
CA LEU A 30 9.58 20.68 16.20
C LEU A 30 9.95 19.19 16.35
N ALA A 31 9.18 18.28 15.75
CA ALA A 31 9.56 16.95 15.25
C ALA A 31 8.30 16.17 14.78
N PRO A 32 8.41 15.26 13.81
CA PRO A 32 7.36 14.95 12.85
C PRO A 32 6.30 13.99 13.38
N ASN A 33 5.08 14.14 12.86
CA ASN A 33 3.98 13.21 13.09
C ASN A 33 4.35 11.81 12.57
N ARG A 34 4.44 10.84 13.48
CA ARG A 34 4.21 9.42 13.17
C ARG A 34 2.72 9.25 12.89
N LEU A 35 2.39 8.97 11.64
CA LEU A 35 1.09 8.43 11.24
C LEU A 35 1.00 6.98 11.73
N GLU A 36 -0.10 6.64 12.41
CA GLU A 36 -0.53 5.26 12.61
C GLU A 36 -0.91 4.66 11.25
N PRO A 37 -0.64 3.35 11.01
CA PRO A 37 -0.79 2.74 9.71
C PRO A 37 -2.28 2.64 9.37
N THR A 38 -2.67 3.39 8.36
CA THR A 38 -3.93 3.20 7.66
C THR A 38 -3.92 1.80 7.06
N GLU A 39 -5.04 1.07 7.21
CA GLU A 39 -5.28 -0.20 6.52
C GLU A 39 -4.84 -0.07 5.06
N ALA A 40 -3.87 -0.89 4.67
CA ALA A 40 -3.35 -0.95 3.32
C ALA A 40 -4.51 -1.33 2.39
N LYS A 41 -5.10 -0.32 1.74
CA LYS A 41 -5.68 -0.53 0.41
C LYS A 41 -4.57 -1.18 -0.41
N ALA A 42 -4.89 -2.34 -0.99
CA ALA A 42 -4.06 -2.99 -1.99
C ALA A 42 -3.55 -1.91 -2.93
N GLN A 43 -2.23 -1.71 -2.88
CA GLN A 43 -1.52 -0.82 -3.77
C GLN A 43 -1.68 -1.48 -5.13
N GLU A 44 -2.51 -0.89 -5.99
CA GLU A 44 -2.52 -1.24 -7.41
C GLU A 44 -1.06 -1.17 -7.86
N SER A 45 -0.53 -2.33 -8.26
CA SER A 45 0.73 -2.41 -8.98
C SER A 45 0.65 -1.40 -10.12
N VAL A 46 1.64 -0.52 -10.22
CA VAL A 46 1.82 0.30 -11.43
C VAL A 46 2.06 -0.69 -12.56
N SER A 47 0.99 -1.15 -13.21
CA SER A 47 1.10 -1.92 -14.44
C SER A 47 1.62 -0.94 -15.48
N CYS A 48 2.77 -1.23 -16.09
CA CYS A 48 3.21 -0.53 -17.30
C CYS A 48 1.99 -0.39 -18.22
N GLU A 49 1.46 0.83 -18.36
CA GLU A 49 0.15 1.06 -18.97
C GLU A 49 0.10 0.35 -20.33
N SER A 50 -0.89 -0.53 -20.49
CA SER A 50 -1.32 -1.20 -21.73
C SER A 50 -0.45 -2.28 -22.42
N THR A 51 0.74 -2.68 -21.94
CA THR A 51 1.61 -3.57 -22.77
C THR A 51 2.21 -4.81 -22.11
N VAL A 52 1.93 -5.07 -20.83
CA VAL A 52 2.46 -6.25 -20.13
C VAL A 52 1.36 -6.93 -19.34
N SER A 53 0.78 -8.00 -19.91
CA SER A 53 0.08 -9.00 -19.10
C SER A 53 1.09 -10.10 -18.81
N PRO A 54 1.63 -10.24 -17.58
CA PRO A 54 2.40 -11.43 -17.25
C PRO A 54 1.50 -12.62 -17.51
N ALA A 55 1.94 -13.55 -18.37
CA ALA A 55 1.20 -14.76 -18.61
C ALA A 55 0.88 -15.39 -17.24
N PRO A 56 -0.40 -15.71 -16.94
CA PRO A 56 -0.74 -16.32 -15.66
C PRO A 56 0.15 -17.55 -15.46
N PRO A 57 0.63 -17.82 -14.22
CA PRO A 57 1.50 -18.96 -13.98
C PRO A 57 0.84 -20.21 -14.57
N PRO A 58 1.53 -20.92 -15.47
CA PRO A 58 0.88 -21.95 -16.27
C PRO A 58 0.31 -23.03 -15.37
N HIS A 59 -0.98 -23.32 -15.53
CA HIS A 59 -1.60 -24.48 -14.90
C HIS A 59 -1.16 -25.72 -15.65
N ARG A 60 -0.31 -26.56 -15.03
CA ARG A 60 0.22 -27.77 -15.70
C ARG A 60 -0.48 -29.04 -15.23
N GLN A 61 -0.80 -29.92 -16.17
CA GLN A 61 -1.16 -31.31 -15.87
C GLN A 61 0.06 -32.20 -16.13
N ILE A 62 0.54 -32.86 -15.09
CA ILE A 62 1.68 -33.76 -15.14
C ILE A 62 1.20 -35.17 -14.84
N ASN A 63 1.43 -36.10 -15.76
CA ASN A 63 1.20 -37.51 -15.51
C ASN A 63 2.56 -38.22 -15.52
N LEU A 64 2.94 -38.77 -14.37
CA LEU A 64 4.20 -39.44 -14.16
C LEU A 64 4.00 -40.95 -14.08
N VAL A 65 4.67 -41.70 -14.93
CA VAL A 65 4.75 -43.16 -14.89
C VAL A 65 6.05 -43.54 -14.19
N ILE A 66 5.94 -44.21 -13.05
CA ILE A 66 7.07 -44.75 -12.31
C ILE A 66 7.12 -46.26 -12.50
N ASP A 67 8.25 -46.73 -13.00
CA ASP A 67 8.57 -48.14 -13.02
C ASP A 67 8.78 -48.64 -11.59
N ASP A 68 7.96 -49.60 -11.21
CA ASP A 68 8.06 -50.30 -9.95
C ASP A 68 8.14 -51.81 -10.12
N SER A 69 8.65 -52.25 -11.27
CA SER A 69 8.93 -53.65 -11.60
C SER A 69 9.97 -54.28 -10.67
N GLY A 70 10.10 -55.61 -10.72
CA GLY A 70 11.01 -56.32 -9.83
C GLY A 70 12.50 -56.00 -10.04
N SER A 71 12.91 -55.59 -11.24
CA SER A 71 14.30 -55.16 -11.56
C SER A 71 14.72 -53.91 -10.78
N MET A 72 13.75 -53.09 -10.35
CA MET A 72 14.02 -51.93 -9.49
C MET A 72 14.46 -52.33 -8.08
N PHE A 73 14.21 -53.58 -7.66
CA PHE A 73 14.47 -54.10 -6.31
C PHE A 73 15.62 -55.10 -6.22
N ALA A 74 15.88 -55.86 -7.29
CA ALA A 74 17.00 -56.79 -7.34
C ALA A 74 17.45 -57.06 -8.77
N SER A 75 18.73 -57.40 -8.93
CA SER A 75 19.29 -57.90 -10.19
C SER A 75 18.88 -59.36 -10.45
N ASP A 76 19.16 -59.86 -11.66
CA ASP A 76 18.84 -61.22 -12.10
C ASP A 76 19.43 -62.32 -11.23
N ASP A 77 20.61 -62.06 -10.64
CA ASP A 77 21.27 -62.95 -9.69
C ASP A 77 20.67 -62.88 -8.26
N GLY A 78 19.71 -62.00 -8.05
CA GLY A 78 18.98 -61.80 -6.79
C GLY A 78 19.66 -60.84 -5.81
N ALA A 79 20.72 -60.11 -6.22
CA ALA A 79 21.32 -59.10 -5.37
C ALA A 79 20.38 -57.89 -5.20
N PRO A 80 20.21 -57.35 -3.97
CA PRO A 80 19.29 -56.24 -3.74
C PRO A 80 19.79 -54.95 -4.39
N LEU A 81 18.85 -54.19 -4.96
CA LEU A 81 19.05 -52.89 -5.58
C LEU A 81 18.26 -51.80 -4.84
N ASP A 82 18.78 -50.59 -4.86
CA ASP A 82 18.17 -49.42 -4.21
C ASP A 82 17.52 -48.44 -5.21
N ARG A 83 17.41 -48.82 -6.49
CA ARG A 83 16.83 -47.99 -7.58
C ARG A 83 15.42 -47.52 -7.23
N TRP A 84 14.58 -48.42 -6.73
CA TRP A 84 13.22 -48.09 -6.24
C TRP A 84 13.24 -47.00 -5.16
N SER A 85 14.23 -47.04 -4.26
CA SER A 85 14.36 -46.10 -3.14
C SER A 85 14.76 -44.71 -3.64
N GLN A 86 15.67 -44.65 -4.61
CA GLN A 86 16.11 -43.42 -5.25
C GLN A 86 15.01 -42.81 -6.12
N ALA A 87 14.28 -43.61 -6.89
CA ALA A 87 13.17 -43.16 -7.73
C ALA A 87 12.05 -42.56 -6.87
N LYS A 88 11.69 -43.23 -5.77
CA LYS A 88 10.68 -42.73 -4.83
C LYS A 88 11.13 -41.45 -4.13
N TYR A 89 12.38 -41.37 -3.67
CA TYR A 89 12.92 -40.15 -3.06
C TYR A 89 12.93 -38.98 -4.06
N SER A 90 13.33 -39.23 -5.31
CA SER A 90 13.31 -38.23 -6.38
C SER A 90 11.88 -37.75 -6.69
N LEU A 91 10.90 -38.65 -6.61
CA LEU A 91 9.47 -38.31 -6.74
C LEU A 91 8.95 -37.48 -5.55
N GLU A 92 9.44 -37.71 -4.33
CA GLU A 92 9.12 -36.84 -3.18
C GLU A 92 9.65 -35.41 -3.41
N VAL A 93 10.89 -35.27 -3.90
CA VAL A 93 11.48 -33.97 -4.25
C VAL A 93 10.68 -33.29 -5.35
N PHE A 94 10.34 -34.01 -6.43
CA PHE A 94 9.51 -33.50 -7.52
C PHE A 94 8.12 -33.05 -7.03
N ALA A 95 7.46 -33.84 -6.18
CA ALA A 95 6.17 -33.50 -5.59
C ALA A 95 6.24 -32.27 -4.68
N ALA A 96 7.35 -32.06 -3.99
CA ALA A 96 7.57 -30.86 -3.18
C ALA A 96 7.68 -29.60 -4.05
N MET A 97 8.16 -29.72 -5.28
CA MET A 97 8.39 -28.61 -6.22
C MET A 97 7.17 -28.19 -7.07
N LEU A 98 6.01 -28.83 -6.92
CA LEU A 98 4.80 -28.44 -7.66
C LEU A 98 4.38 -26.99 -7.34
N ASP A 99 4.05 -26.23 -8.38
CA ASP A 99 3.46 -24.90 -8.25
C ASP A 99 1.99 -25.01 -7.88
N ALA A 100 1.41 -23.96 -7.27
CA ALA A 100 0.04 -24.00 -6.73
C ALA A 100 -1.03 -24.41 -7.76
N GLY A 101 -0.82 -24.07 -9.03
CA GLY A 101 -1.72 -24.37 -10.14
C GLY A 101 -1.57 -25.76 -10.76
N ASP A 102 -0.54 -26.52 -10.38
CA ASP A 102 -0.20 -27.80 -11.00
C ASP A 102 -1.02 -28.97 -10.46
N THR A 103 -1.19 -30.01 -11.28
CA THR A 103 -1.71 -31.32 -10.85
C THR A 103 -0.75 -32.42 -11.27
N LEU A 104 -0.40 -33.31 -10.34
CA LEU A 104 0.43 -34.49 -10.61
C LEU A 104 -0.36 -35.77 -10.38
N GLN A 105 -0.42 -36.63 -11.39
CA GLN A 105 -0.93 -38.00 -11.28
C GLN A 105 0.21 -38.99 -11.45
N VAL A 106 0.33 -39.94 -10.52
CA VAL A 106 1.40 -40.96 -10.53
C VAL A 106 0.81 -42.32 -10.85
N TYR A 107 1.35 -42.98 -11.87
CA TYR A 107 0.98 -44.30 -12.36
C TYR A 107 2.14 -45.27 -12.10
N ARG A 108 1.86 -46.40 -11.45
CA ARG A 108 2.85 -47.46 -11.23
C ARG A 108 2.72 -48.52 -12.32
N THR A 109 3.83 -49.07 -12.81
CA THR A 109 3.79 -50.09 -13.86
C THR A 109 3.10 -51.37 -13.42
N SER A 110 3.35 -51.83 -12.19
CA SER A 110 2.77 -53.05 -11.64
C SER A 110 1.24 -53.04 -11.47
N ASP A 111 0.61 -51.85 -11.42
CA ASP A 111 -0.86 -51.74 -11.31
C ASP A 111 -1.57 -52.13 -12.63
N PHE A 112 -0.81 -52.31 -13.71
CA PHE A 112 -1.32 -52.60 -15.05
C PHE A 112 -0.92 -53.97 -15.59
N ASP A 113 -0.41 -54.88 -14.76
CA ASP A 113 -0.15 -56.27 -15.16
C ASP A 113 -1.41 -56.96 -15.77
N ASP A 114 -2.61 -56.50 -15.40
CA ASP A 114 -3.91 -56.95 -15.94
C ASP A 114 -4.68 -55.87 -16.77
N ASP A 115 -4.00 -54.80 -17.23
CA ASP A 115 -4.57 -53.73 -18.09
C ASP A 115 -5.74 -52.89 -17.48
N ARG A 116 -5.92 -52.89 -16.15
CA ARG A 116 -7.04 -52.19 -15.47
C ARG A 116 -6.63 -51.15 -14.43
N GLY A 117 -5.39 -50.68 -14.46
CA GLY A 117 -4.88 -49.71 -13.50
C GLY A 117 -5.46 -48.29 -13.68
N GLU A 118 -5.37 -47.50 -12.61
CA GLU A 118 -5.62 -46.06 -12.57
C GLU A 118 -4.42 -45.35 -11.92
N ALA A 119 -4.44 -44.02 -11.82
CA ALA A 119 -3.42 -43.30 -11.08
C ALA A 119 -3.38 -43.77 -9.62
N ALA A 120 -2.21 -44.23 -9.16
CA ALA A 120 -1.99 -44.69 -7.80
C ALA A 120 -2.08 -43.53 -6.79
N VAL A 121 -1.65 -42.33 -7.20
CA VAL A 121 -1.69 -41.11 -6.39
C VAL A 121 -2.05 -39.92 -7.27
N THR A 122 -2.88 -39.01 -6.75
CA THR A 122 -3.11 -37.68 -7.32
C THR A 122 -2.73 -36.61 -6.30
N LEU A 123 -1.92 -35.64 -6.72
CA LEU A 123 -1.48 -34.49 -5.94
C LEU A 123 -1.96 -33.21 -6.60
N LEU A 124 -2.43 -32.27 -5.79
CA LEU A 124 -2.72 -30.91 -6.24
C LEU A 124 -1.63 -30.00 -5.70
N GLY A 125 -1.04 -29.17 -6.56
CA GLY A 125 0.00 -28.24 -6.18
C GLY A 125 -0.44 -27.19 -5.15
N ALA A 126 -1.75 -26.92 -5.06
CA ALA A 126 -2.32 -26.07 -4.02
C ALA A 126 -2.26 -26.71 -2.60
N GLU A 127 -2.10 -28.03 -2.49
CA GLU A 127 -1.93 -28.69 -1.18
C GLU A 127 -0.56 -28.35 -0.58
N PRO A 128 -0.41 -28.24 0.75
CA PRO A 128 0.91 -28.01 1.35
C PRO A 128 1.95 -29.06 0.90
N ALA A 129 3.18 -28.63 0.60
CA ALA A 129 4.24 -29.52 0.12
C ALA A 129 4.45 -30.75 1.03
N SER A 130 4.35 -30.57 2.35
CA SER A 130 4.42 -31.67 3.32
C SER A 130 3.32 -32.73 3.14
N SER A 131 2.11 -32.34 2.74
CA SER A 131 1.01 -33.27 2.44
C SER A 131 1.30 -34.06 1.17
N ARG A 132 1.81 -33.38 0.13
CA ARG A 132 2.18 -33.99 -1.16
C ARG A 132 3.28 -35.02 -0.99
N VAL A 133 4.36 -34.64 -0.30
CA VAL A 133 5.46 -35.54 0.07
C VAL A 133 4.94 -36.71 0.89
N ALA A 134 4.09 -36.49 1.90
CA ALA A 134 3.56 -37.58 2.73
C ALA A 134 2.66 -38.57 1.96
N LYS A 135 1.97 -38.14 0.88
CA LYS A 135 1.21 -39.04 0.01
C LYS A 135 2.16 -39.97 -0.77
N ILE A 136 3.20 -39.41 -1.40
CA ILE A 136 4.23 -40.21 -2.09
C ILE A 136 4.98 -41.11 -1.11
N HIS A 137 5.36 -40.60 0.06
CA HIS A 137 6.08 -41.36 1.08
C HIS A 137 5.33 -42.62 1.53
N ARG A 138 3.99 -42.55 1.60
CA ARG A 138 3.13 -43.70 1.97
C ARG A 138 2.88 -44.67 0.81
N MET A 139 3.00 -44.23 -0.44
CA MET A 139 2.81 -45.05 -1.62
C MET A 139 3.76 -46.26 -1.57
N GLN A 140 3.22 -47.46 -1.63
CA GLN A 140 4.03 -48.68 -1.72
C GLN A 140 4.34 -48.99 -3.17
N LEU A 141 5.51 -49.54 -3.45
CA LEU A 141 5.90 -50.06 -4.75
C LEU A 141 5.82 -51.59 -4.68
N GLN A 142 5.20 -52.24 -5.66
CA GLN A 142 4.77 -53.64 -5.53
C GLN A 142 5.73 -54.64 -6.14
N GLY A 143 6.56 -54.24 -7.12
CA GLY A 143 7.19 -55.21 -8.01
C GLY A 143 6.18 -55.76 -9.03
N GLY A 144 6.68 -56.35 -10.11
CA GLY A 144 5.83 -56.83 -11.20
C GLY A 144 6.59 -56.80 -12.53
N GLY A 145 5.81 -56.79 -13.62
CA GLY A 145 6.33 -56.51 -14.96
C GLY A 145 6.47 -55.03 -15.25
N THR A 146 6.85 -54.72 -16.49
CA THR A 146 6.97 -53.36 -17.03
C THR A 146 6.07 -53.24 -18.28
N PRO A 147 4.74 -53.41 -18.16
CA PRO A 147 3.83 -53.26 -19.30
C PRO A 147 3.83 -51.80 -19.80
N TYR A 148 3.58 -51.60 -21.11
CA TYR A 148 3.47 -50.26 -21.70
C TYR A 148 2.10 -49.58 -21.47
N ALA A 149 1.10 -50.33 -20.99
CA ALA A 149 -0.25 -49.84 -20.73
C ALA A 149 -0.37 -48.60 -19.81
N PRO A 150 0.39 -48.47 -18.69
CA PRO A 150 0.39 -47.27 -17.86
C PRO A 150 0.78 -46.01 -18.64
N VAL A 151 1.75 -46.10 -19.57
CA VAL A 151 2.17 -44.97 -20.42
C VAL A 151 1.04 -44.53 -21.32
N THR A 152 0.36 -45.48 -21.94
CA THR A 152 -0.79 -45.20 -22.82
C THR A 152 -1.96 -44.61 -22.02
N ARG A 153 -2.20 -45.10 -20.80
CA ARG A 153 -3.24 -44.57 -19.90
C ARG A 153 -2.92 -43.15 -19.45
N ALA A 154 -1.70 -42.91 -18.96
CA ALA A 154 -1.23 -41.60 -18.53
C ALA A 154 -1.33 -40.57 -19.65
N TYR A 155 -0.92 -40.93 -20.87
CA TYR A 155 -1.10 -40.11 -22.07
C TYR A 155 -2.57 -39.78 -22.32
N ARG A 156 -3.46 -40.79 -22.36
CA ARG A 156 -4.89 -40.56 -22.62
C ARG A 156 -5.52 -39.61 -21.59
N ASP A 157 -5.14 -39.75 -20.33
CA ASP A 157 -5.66 -38.91 -19.25
C ASP A 157 -5.07 -37.47 -19.33
N LEU A 158 -3.87 -37.27 -19.92
CA LEU A 158 -3.36 -35.94 -20.29
C LEU A 158 -4.15 -35.32 -21.44
N VAL A 159 -4.45 -36.10 -22.48
CA VAL A 159 -5.24 -35.61 -23.63
C VAL A 159 -6.61 -35.12 -23.16
N ALA A 160 -7.24 -35.83 -22.22
CA ALA A 160 -8.52 -35.45 -21.64
C ALA A 160 -8.47 -34.26 -20.66
N ALA A 161 -7.29 -33.84 -20.21
CA ALA A 161 -7.15 -32.72 -19.28
C ALA A 161 -7.27 -31.36 -19.99
N GLU A 162 -7.86 -30.38 -19.31
CA GLU A 162 -8.08 -29.02 -19.84
C GLU A 162 -6.88 -28.09 -19.68
N SER A 163 -5.78 -28.58 -19.08
CA SER A 163 -4.58 -27.79 -18.86
C SER A 163 -3.87 -27.45 -20.18
N PRO A 164 -3.45 -26.18 -20.41
CA PRO A 164 -2.74 -25.80 -21.62
C PRO A 164 -1.34 -26.44 -21.69
N THR A 165 -0.69 -26.70 -20.57
CA THR A 165 0.67 -27.27 -20.52
C THR A 165 0.65 -28.67 -19.92
N LYS A 166 0.96 -29.68 -20.73
CA LYS A 166 0.85 -31.09 -20.38
C LYS A 166 2.20 -31.77 -20.42
N TRP A 167 2.49 -32.57 -19.40
CA TRP A 167 3.75 -33.32 -19.31
C TRP A 167 3.51 -34.80 -19.04
N LEU A 168 4.02 -35.65 -19.91
CA LEU A 168 4.16 -37.08 -19.69
C LEU A 168 5.57 -37.37 -19.22
N VAL A 169 5.74 -37.72 -17.94
CA VAL A 169 7.06 -38.02 -17.35
C VAL A 169 7.15 -39.53 -17.11
N ILE A 170 8.23 -40.17 -17.52
CA ILE A 170 8.37 -41.63 -17.44
C ILE A 170 9.73 -41.96 -16.85
N LEU A 171 9.76 -42.74 -15.77
CA LEU A 171 10.97 -43.21 -15.11
C LEU A 171 10.99 -44.74 -15.23
N SER A 172 12.00 -45.31 -15.88
CA SER A 172 12.10 -46.78 -16.02
C SER A 172 13.55 -47.26 -16.08
N ASP A 173 13.81 -48.43 -15.50
CA ASP A 173 15.14 -49.06 -15.53
C ASP A 173 15.34 -50.11 -16.62
N GLY A 174 14.29 -50.38 -17.41
CA GLY A 174 14.27 -51.48 -18.37
C GLY A 174 13.41 -51.20 -19.60
N ALA A 175 13.42 -52.14 -20.54
CA ALA A 175 12.51 -52.12 -21.68
C ALA A 175 11.10 -52.49 -21.24
N PHE A 176 10.10 -51.97 -21.97
CA PHE A 176 8.72 -52.39 -21.76
C PHE A 176 8.49 -53.80 -22.29
N ASP A 177 7.72 -54.61 -21.55
CA ASP A 177 7.53 -56.05 -21.81
C ASP A 177 6.91 -56.32 -23.19
N ASP A 178 6.03 -55.44 -23.63
CA ASP A 178 5.15 -55.59 -24.80
C ASP A 178 5.43 -54.58 -25.90
N ARG A 179 6.48 -53.74 -25.76
CA ARG A 179 6.80 -52.68 -26.71
C ARG A 179 8.29 -52.41 -26.87
N SER A 180 8.77 -52.48 -28.11
CA SER A 180 10.19 -52.25 -28.43
C SER A 180 10.57 -50.77 -28.37
N SER A 181 11.83 -50.44 -28.06
CA SER A 181 12.33 -49.06 -27.98
C SER A 181 12.06 -48.23 -29.25
N PRO A 182 12.21 -48.76 -30.48
CA PRO A 182 11.83 -48.02 -31.69
C PRO A 182 10.33 -47.73 -31.79
N GLN A 183 9.46 -48.59 -31.26
CA GLN A 183 8.02 -48.30 -31.16
C GLN A 183 7.79 -47.19 -30.14
N VAL A 184 8.38 -47.30 -28.96
CA VAL A 184 8.29 -46.30 -27.88
C VAL A 184 8.73 -44.91 -28.37
N GLN A 185 9.86 -44.80 -29.08
CA GLN A 185 10.30 -43.51 -29.66
C GLN A 185 9.25 -42.93 -30.62
N ARG A 186 8.66 -43.76 -31.49
CA ARG A 186 7.61 -43.30 -32.41
C ARG A 186 6.37 -42.84 -31.66
N ASP A 187 6.00 -43.53 -30.57
CA ASP A 187 4.87 -43.13 -29.76
C ASP A 187 5.12 -41.81 -29.04
N PHE A 188 6.32 -41.58 -28.48
CA PHE A 188 6.65 -40.32 -27.83
C PHE A 188 6.59 -39.14 -28.80
N ARG A 189 7.17 -39.29 -30.00
CA ARG A 189 7.03 -38.28 -31.07
C ARG A 189 5.57 -38.03 -31.42
N ARG A 190 4.76 -39.09 -31.55
CA ARG A 190 3.34 -38.97 -31.85
C ARG A 190 2.59 -38.25 -30.72
N PHE A 191 2.82 -38.64 -29.47
CA PHE A 191 2.15 -38.04 -28.31
C PHE A 191 2.42 -36.54 -28.22
N ALA A 192 3.67 -36.13 -28.40
CA ALA A 192 4.07 -34.73 -28.37
C ALA A 192 3.50 -33.93 -29.56
N SER A 193 3.50 -34.49 -30.77
CA SER A 193 3.04 -33.78 -31.98
C SER A 193 1.52 -33.72 -32.15
N GLU A 194 0.78 -34.78 -31.83
CA GLU A 194 -0.68 -34.83 -32.04
C GLU A 194 -1.49 -33.98 -31.04
N ASN A 195 -0.87 -33.55 -29.93
CA ASN A 195 -1.54 -32.79 -28.86
C ASN A 195 -0.79 -31.52 -28.49
N SER A 196 -0.04 -30.98 -29.46
CA SER A 196 0.56 -29.67 -29.37
C SER A 196 0.04 -28.79 -30.51
N ASP A 197 -0.65 -27.72 -30.15
CA ASP A 197 -1.12 -26.65 -31.04
C ASP A 197 -0.84 -25.28 -30.40
N GLU A 198 -1.44 -24.21 -30.93
CA GLU A 198 -1.25 -22.84 -30.41
C GLU A 198 -1.85 -22.64 -29.00
N SER A 199 -2.76 -23.51 -28.56
CA SER A 199 -3.53 -23.38 -27.32
C SER A 199 -3.15 -24.39 -26.23
N SER A 200 -2.55 -25.51 -26.62
CA SER A 200 -2.09 -26.54 -25.69
C SER A 200 -0.80 -27.19 -26.18
N THR A 201 0.10 -27.53 -25.26
CA THR A 201 1.36 -28.23 -25.55
C THR A 201 1.44 -29.50 -24.71
N LEU A 202 1.88 -30.61 -25.33
CA LEU A 202 2.20 -31.86 -24.64
C LEU A 202 3.67 -32.20 -24.88
N GLN A 203 4.42 -32.33 -23.78
CA GLN A 203 5.82 -32.71 -23.81
C GLN A 203 6.04 -34.05 -23.10
N VAL A 204 7.02 -34.81 -23.57
CA VAL A 204 7.36 -36.14 -23.03
C VAL A 204 8.77 -36.10 -22.46
N ALA A 205 8.92 -36.49 -21.21
CA ALA A 205 10.20 -36.66 -20.54
C ALA A 205 10.41 -38.13 -20.17
N PHE A 206 11.50 -38.75 -20.61
CA PHE A 206 11.87 -40.12 -20.28
C PHE A 206 13.23 -40.15 -19.57
N LEU A 207 13.24 -40.68 -18.35
CA LEU A 207 14.42 -40.90 -17.54
C LEU A 207 14.74 -42.39 -17.45
N ALA A 208 15.76 -42.80 -18.19
CA ALA A 208 16.31 -44.14 -18.11
C ALA A 208 17.12 -44.33 -16.82
N ILE A 209 16.92 -45.43 -16.10
CA ILE A 209 17.60 -45.75 -14.83
C ILE A 209 18.52 -46.95 -15.03
N GLY A 210 19.79 -46.81 -14.67
CA GLY A 210 20.78 -47.88 -14.80
C GLY A 210 21.39 -47.98 -16.20
N PRO A 211 22.45 -48.81 -16.34
CA PRO A 211 23.24 -48.89 -17.56
C PRO A 211 22.54 -49.62 -18.71
N ASP A 212 21.65 -50.55 -18.40
CA ASP A 212 21.01 -51.46 -19.37
C ASP A 212 19.64 -50.97 -19.85
N ALA A 213 19.23 -49.77 -19.44
CA ALA A 213 17.96 -49.18 -19.82
C ALA A 213 17.90 -48.85 -21.34
N PRO A 214 16.69 -48.80 -21.93
CA PRO A 214 16.49 -48.51 -23.33
C PRO A 214 17.17 -47.22 -23.79
N GLN A 215 17.95 -47.32 -24.87
CA GLN A 215 18.55 -46.16 -25.53
C GLN A 215 17.51 -45.50 -26.44
N LEU A 216 16.85 -44.47 -25.93
CA LEU A 216 15.96 -43.58 -26.70
C LEU A 216 16.74 -42.33 -27.15
N THR A 217 16.24 -41.65 -28.17
CA THR A 217 16.87 -40.44 -28.71
C THR A 217 16.23 -39.21 -28.11
N ASN A 218 17.06 -38.30 -27.58
CA ASN A 218 16.63 -36.98 -27.13
C ASN A 218 16.33 -36.09 -28.34
N GLU A 219 15.09 -35.59 -28.44
CA GLU A 219 14.60 -34.77 -29.56
C GLU A 219 13.81 -33.55 -29.06
N PRO A 220 14.49 -32.57 -28.44
CA PRO A 220 13.86 -31.39 -27.84
C PRO A 220 12.96 -30.61 -28.81
N ASP A 221 13.36 -30.50 -30.08
CA ASP A 221 12.59 -29.80 -31.12
C ASP A 221 11.24 -30.45 -31.42
N SER A 222 11.09 -31.73 -31.07
CA SER A 222 9.84 -32.50 -31.19
C SER A 222 9.12 -32.63 -29.84
N GLY A 223 9.54 -31.93 -28.79
CA GLY A 223 8.96 -32.01 -27.45
C GLY A 223 9.26 -33.31 -26.71
N VAL A 224 10.29 -34.07 -27.14
CA VAL A 224 10.68 -35.36 -26.53
C VAL A 224 12.04 -35.22 -25.86
N PHE A 225 12.04 -35.25 -24.54
CA PHE A 225 13.23 -35.13 -23.70
C PHE A 225 13.64 -36.49 -23.15
N VAL A 226 14.88 -36.88 -23.37
CA VAL A 226 15.41 -38.19 -22.92
C VAL A 226 16.73 -37.96 -22.19
N ASP A 227 16.85 -38.55 -21.00
CA ASP A 227 18.10 -38.60 -20.26
C ASP A 227 18.29 -39.96 -19.58
N GLN A 228 19.51 -40.25 -19.12
CA GLN A 228 19.88 -41.51 -18.48
C GLN A 228 20.69 -41.28 -17.19
N ALA A 229 20.16 -41.78 -16.07
CA ALA A 229 20.90 -41.95 -14.83
C ALA A 229 21.58 -43.33 -14.84
N ARG A 230 22.84 -43.42 -15.27
CA ARG A 230 23.56 -44.71 -15.38
C ARG A 230 23.79 -45.38 -14.04
N ALA A 231 23.89 -44.59 -12.97
CA ALA A 231 23.99 -45.06 -11.58
C ALA A 231 22.84 -44.51 -10.74
N SER A 232 22.44 -45.25 -9.69
CA SER A 232 21.27 -44.91 -8.86
C SER A 232 21.42 -43.55 -8.15
N ASP A 233 22.64 -43.11 -7.84
CA ASP A 233 22.95 -41.84 -7.19
C ASP A 233 22.83 -40.62 -8.12
N GLN A 234 22.86 -40.84 -9.45
CA GLN A 234 22.64 -39.79 -10.45
C GLN A 234 21.16 -39.45 -10.66
N LEU A 235 20.26 -40.35 -10.24
CA LEU A 235 18.83 -40.26 -10.53
C LEU A 235 18.20 -38.97 -10.01
N LEU A 236 18.56 -38.56 -8.79
CA LEU A 236 18.04 -37.34 -8.17
C LEU A 236 18.45 -36.10 -8.95
N GLY A 237 19.72 -35.99 -9.34
CA GLY A 237 20.20 -34.87 -10.14
C GLY A 237 19.45 -34.76 -11.46
N LYS A 238 19.30 -35.87 -12.18
CA LYS A 238 18.56 -35.94 -13.45
C LYS A 238 17.07 -35.65 -13.31
N MET A 239 16.43 -36.17 -12.27
CA MET A 239 15.03 -35.85 -12.00
C MET A 239 14.85 -34.37 -11.64
N THR A 240 15.83 -33.77 -10.97
CA THR A 240 15.79 -32.34 -10.63
C THR A 240 16.02 -31.47 -11.86
N GLU A 241 16.87 -31.87 -12.80
CA GLU A 241 16.99 -31.23 -14.13
C GLU A 241 15.65 -31.27 -14.89
N PHE A 242 14.93 -32.40 -14.89
CA PHE A 242 13.58 -32.46 -15.47
C PHE A 242 12.55 -31.63 -14.69
N SER A 243 12.58 -31.68 -13.36
CA SER A 243 11.75 -30.84 -12.49
C SER A 243 11.89 -29.37 -12.87
N ASN A 244 13.13 -28.90 -12.98
CA ASN A 244 13.43 -27.51 -13.33
C ASN A 244 12.93 -27.13 -14.72
N ARG A 245 13.07 -28.02 -15.71
CA ARG A 245 12.49 -27.81 -17.04
C ARG A 245 10.95 -27.73 -17.00
N ILE A 246 10.31 -28.64 -16.27
CA ILE A 246 8.85 -28.72 -16.17
C ILE A 246 8.27 -27.51 -15.44
N PHE A 247 8.94 -27.06 -14.38
CA PHE A 247 8.50 -25.95 -13.54
C PHE A 247 9.16 -24.62 -13.89
N GLU A 248 9.88 -24.56 -15.01
CA GLU A 248 10.51 -23.34 -15.54
C GLU A 248 11.49 -22.66 -14.55
N ARG A 249 12.12 -23.47 -13.69
CA ARG A 249 13.13 -23.04 -12.72
C ARG A 249 14.53 -23.20 -13.29
N ASN A 250 15.45 -22.36 -12.82
CA ASN A 250 16.85 -22.39 -13.27
C ASN A 250 17.80 -22.52 -12.09
N LEU A 251 18.95 -23.17 -12.31
CA LEU A 251 19.95 -23.31 -11.26
C LEU A 251 20.64 -21.96 -11.02
N LEU A 252 20.60 -21.50 -9.77
CA LEU A 252 21.34 -20.32 -9.31
C LEU A 252 22.73 -20.74 -8.85
N THR A 253 23.75 -20.23 -9.52
CA THR A 253 25.14 -20.40 -9.06
C THR A 253 25.31 -19.71 -7.70
N HIS A 254 25.90 -20.41 -6.74
CA HIS A 254 26.13 -19.89 -5.39
C HIS A 254 27.45 -20.40 -4.80
N GLU A 255 27.99 -19.66 -3.83
CA GLU A 255 29.16 -20.09 -3.05
C GLU A 255 28.75 -20.26 -1.58
N GLN A 256 28.69 -21.51 -1.10
CA GLN A 256 28.33 -21.82 0.29
C GLN A 256 27.00 -21.16 0.74
N GLY A 257 26.01 -21.12 -0.15
CA GLY A 257 24.70 -20.51 0.09
C GLY A 257 24.65 -19.00 -0.04
N ARG A 258 25.75 -18.34 -0.42
CA ARG A 258 25.76 -16.92 -0.80
C ARG A 258 25.21 -16.75 -2.21
N VAL A 259 24.27 -15.83 -2.37
CA VAL A 259 23.58 -15.50 -3.62
C VAL A 259 23.77 -14.03 -3.95
N ALA A 260 23.78 -13.68 -5.22
CA ALA A 260 23.88 -12.30 -5.68
C ALA A 260 23.03 -12.05 -6.94
N PRO A 261 21.69 -12.23 -6.88
CA PRO A 261 20.84 -11.92 -8.02
C PRO A 261 20.89 -10.43 -8.38
N ASP A 262 21.03 -10.12 -9.66
CA ASP A 262 21.02 -8.77 -10.22
C ASP A 262 19.63 -8.31 -10.70
N ILE A 263 18.67 -9.24 -10.71
CA ILE A 263 17.24 -9.02 -10.95
C ILE A 263 16.43 -9.59 -9.79
N PRO A 264 15.23 -9.05 -9.49
CA PRO A 264 14.33 -9.67 -8.52
C PRO A 264 13.89 -11.06 -8.99
N LEU A 265 13.60 -11.93 -8.04
CA LEU A 265 13.18 -13.32 -8.25
C LEU A 265 11.80 -13.52 -7.64
N SER A 266 10.89 -14.09 -8.43
CA SER A 266 9.52 -14.36 -7.96
C SER A 266 9.54 -15.54 -6.99
N GLU A 267 10.51 -16.44 -7.20
CA GLU A 267 10.72 -17.62 -6.38
C GLU A 267 12.21 -17.97 -6.28
N LEU A 268 12.66 -18.37 -5.09
CA LEU A 268 13.93 -19.06 -4.84
C LEU A 268 13.64 -20.35 -4.07
N THR A 269 13.89 -21.51 -4.67
CA THR A 269 13.84 -22.82 -4.01
C THR A 269 15.24 -23.26 -3.60
N VAL A 270 15.44 -23.65 -2.35
CA VAL A 270 16.69 -24.20 -1.83
C VAL A 270 16.47 -25.67 -1.49
N PHE A 271 17.24 -26.55 -2.11
CA PHE A 271 17.27 -27.96 -1.80
C PHE A 271 18.60 -28.32 -1.16
N ALA A 272 18.57 -28.72 0.11
CA ALA A 272 19.75 -29.10 0.86
C ALA A 272 19.68 -30.57 1.28
N GLN A 273 20.73 -31.33 1.01
CA GLN A 273 20.82 -32.77 1.26
C GLN A 273 21.80 -33.08 2.39
N GLY A 274 21.46 -34.01 3.27
CA GLY A 274 22.27 -34.37 4.43
C GLY A 274 21.45 -34.97 5.57
N GLN A 275 22.15 -35.52 6.58
CA GLN A 275 21.49 -36.24 7.68
C GLN A 275 20.74 -35.34 8.67
N ASP A 276 21.29 -34.13 8.93
CA ASP A 276 20.80 -33.18 9.94
C ASP A 276 20.68 -31.77 9.34
N VAL A 277 20.00 -31.66 8.20
CA VAL A 277 19.86 -30.41 7.45
C VAL A 277 18.93 -29.43 8.14
N SER A 278 19.36 -28.18 8.23
CA SER A 278 18.50 -27.03 8.55
C SER A 278 18.60 -25.96 7.45
N ILE A 279 17.46 -25.38 7.09
CA ILE A 279 17.37 -24.22 6.21
C ILE A 279 16.57 -23.15 6.96
N GLY A 280 17.14 -21.96 7.08
CA GLY A 280 16.62 -20.84 7.86
C GLY A 280 16.21 -19.65 7.00
N GLU A 281 16.43 -18.44 7.49
CA GLU A 281 16.13 -17.21 6.75
C GLU A 281 17.14 -16.95 5.62
N LEU A 282 16.69 -16.21 4.61
CA LEU A 282 17.52 -15.54 3.62
C LEU A 282 17.75 -14.09 4.08
N ASP A 283 19.01 -13.70 4.22
CA ASP A 283 19.39 -12.29 4.45
C ASP A 283 19.98 -11.74 3.15
N ILE A 284 19.29 -10.79 2.52
CA ILE A 284 19.64 -10.25 1.19
C ILE A 284 19.32 -8.76 1.10
N GLY A 285 20.28 -7.95 0.65
CA GLY A 285 20.04 -6.51 0.45
C GLY A 285 19.65 -5.72 1.72
N GLY A 286 19.85 -6.29 2.92
CA GLY A 286 19.39 -5.72 4.18
C GLY A 286 17.97 -6.15 4.60
N GLU A 287 17.33 -7.02 3.83
CA GLU A 287 16.04 -7.64 4.13
C GLU A 287 16.21 -9.10 4.61
N VAL A 288 15.42 -9.49 5.60
CA VAL A 288 15.39 -10.86 6.13
C VAL A 288 14.08 -11.53 5.71
N ILE A 289 14.19 -12.49 4.79
CA ILE A 289 13.06 -13.21 4.21
C ILE A 289 12.96 -14.59 4.86
N THR A 290 11.79 -14.90 5.41
CA THR A 290 11.49 -16.24 5.92
C THR A 290 10.99 -17.14 4.79
N PRO A 291 11.28 -18.45 4.82
CA PRO A 291 10.78 -19.35 3.79
C PRO A 291 9.25 -19.46 3.87
N ALA A 292 8.58 -19.24 2.74
CA ALA A 292 7.14 -19.40 2.58
C ALA A 292 6.69 -20.86 2.80
N SER A 293 7.57 -21.82 2.47
CA SER A 293 7.35 -23.22 2.79
C SER A 293 8.65 -23.93 3.12
N THR A 294 8.58 -24.93 4.00
CA THR A 294 9.68 -25.88 4.26
C THR A 294 9.12 -27.29 4.32
N VAL A 295 9.85 -28.26 3.76
CA VAL A 295 9.45 -29.67 3.78
C VAL A 295 10.67 -30.59 3.87
N ASP A 296 10.56 -31.60 4.71
CA ASP A 296 11.53 -32.67 4.82
C ASP A 296 11.22 -33.78 3.81
N VAL A 297 12.26 -34.27 3.13
CA VAL A 297 12.21 -35.42 2.23
C VAL A 297 13.17 -36.49 2.73
N SER A 298 12.78 -37.76 2.66
CA SER A 298 13.62 -38.84 3.18
C SER A 298 13.30 -40.18 2.55
N TRP A 299 14.25 -41.12 2.62
CA TRP A 299 14.01 -42.50 2.23
C TRP A 299 12.77 -43.07 2.91
N ALA A 300 12.04 -43.92 2.18
CA ALA A 300 10.81 -44.54 2.68
C ALA A 300 10.97 -46.04 2.90
N LYS A 301 10.19 -46.59 3.84
CA LYS A 301 10.03 -48.06 3.95
C LYS A 301 9.10 -48.57 2.86
N ASN A 302 9.43 -49.74 2.32
CA ASN A 302 8.58 -50.45 1.37
C ASN A 302 8.40 -51.91 1.79
N LYS A 303 7.25 -52.48 1.46
CA LYS A 303 7.01 -53.92 1.59
C LYS A 303 7.90 -54.70 0.63
N ALA A 304 8.05 -55.99 0.86
CA ALA A 304 8.74 -56.86 -0.07
C ALA A 304 8.02 -56.87 -1.43
N ALA A 305 8.79 -56.81 -2.51
CA ALA A 305 8.29 -56.64 -3.87
C ALA A 305 8.34 -57.97 -4.65
N ARG A 306 7.55 -58.07 -5.72
CA ARG A 306 7.57 -59.23 -6.63
C ARG A 306 8.66 -59.08 -7.68
N TYR A 307 9.43 -60.15 -7.90
CA TYR A 307 10.32 -60.27 -9.05
C TYR A 307 10.13 -61.65 -9.72
N GLY A 308 9.45 -61.66 -10.85
CA GLY A 308 8.93 -62.89 -11.45
C GLY A 308 8.04 -63.65 -10.45
N SER A 309 8.33 -64.93 -10.23
CA SER A 309 7.62 -65.77 -9.26
C SER A 309 8.16 -65.67 -7.82
N LYS A 310 9.15 -64.81 -7.55
CA LYS A 310 9.82 -64.67 -6.25
C LYS A 310 9.40 -63.38 -5.56
N THR A 311 9.55 -63.37 -4.23
CA THR A 311 9.40 -62.16 -3.42
C THR A 311 10.77 -61.71 -2.93
N THR A 312 11.11 -60.45 -3.19
CA THR A 312 12.42 -59.85 -2.89
C THR A 312 12.26 -58.81 -1.76
N PRO A 313 13.14 -58.82 -0.74
CA PRO A 313 13.16 -57.77 0.27
C PRO A 313 13.47 -56.39 -0.33
N ALA A 314 12.68 -55.37 0.01
CA ALA A 314 12.95 -54.00 -0.40
C ALA A 314 13.94 -53.35 0.58
N THR A 315 15.22 -53.28 0.18
CA THR A 315 16.29 -52.64 0.98
C THR A 315 16.40 -51.17 0.61
N PRO A 316 16.04 -50.22 1.50
CA PRO A 316 16.10 -48.79 1.19
C PRO A 316 17.52 -48.23 1.32
N ASN A 317 17.80 -47.17 0.57
CA ASN A 317 18.99 -46.38 0.78
C ASN A 317 18.76 -45.36 1.91
N THR A 318 19.23 -45.66 3.12
CA THR A 318 18.96 -44.84 4.30
C THR A 318 19.73 -43.52 4.36
N GLN A 319 20.60 -43.27 3.38
CA GLN A 319 21.36 -42.01 3.28
C GLN A 319 20.54 -40.88 2.64
N LEU A 320 19.42 -41.20 1.98
CA LEU A 320 18.58 -40.21 1.32
C LEU A 320 17.78 -39.41 2.35
N LYS A 321 18.25 -38.19 2.61
CA LYS A 321 17.59 -37.20 3.45
C LYS A 321 17.91 -35.81 2.93
N GLY A 322 16.92 -34.94 3.01
CA GLY A 322 17.09 -33.54 2.64
C GLY A 322 15.92 -32.70 3.10
N LYS A 323 16.04 -31.40 2.85
CA LYS A 323 15.03 -30.40 3.15
C LYS A 323 14.93 -29.46 1.95
N LEU A 324 13.69 -29.09 1.61
CA LEU A 324 13.41 -28.03 0.65
C LEU A 324 12.86 -26.83 1.40
N ALA A 325 13.23 -25.64 0.94
CA ALA A 325 12.64 -24.38 1.37
C ALA A 325 12.34 -23.51 0.14
N THR A 326 11.20 -22.85 0.13
CA THR A 326 10.83 -21.89 -0.93
C THR A 326 10.69 -20.50 -0.35
N TYR A 327 11.37 -19.52 -0.95
CA TYR A 327 11.24 -18.09 -0.68
C TYR A 327 10.51 -17.45 -1.86
N LEU A 328 9.67 -16.46 -1.59
CA LEU A 328 8.91 -15.73 -2.60
C LEU A 328 9.32 -14.25 -2.58
N HIS A 329 9.23 -13.57 -3.72
CA HIS A 329 9.51 -12.14 -3.87
C HIS A 329 10.90 -11.75 -3.33
N VAL A 330 11.94 -12.44 -3.80
CA VAL A 330 13.32 -12.17 -3.39
C VAL A 330 13.85 -10.97 -4.18
N PRO A 331 14.27 -9.87 -3.54
CA PRO A 331 14.78 -8.70 -4.24
C PRO A 331 16.16 -8.98 -4.85
N ALA A 332 16.53 -8.16 -5.84
CA ALA A 332 17.90 -8.11 -6.33
C ALA A 332 18.86 -7.65 -5.20
N GLY A 333 20.07 -8.18 -5.19
CA GLY A 333 21.10 -7.82 -4.21
C GLY A 333 21.99 -8.99 -3.82
N THR A 334 22.95 -8.73 -2.93
CA THR A 334 23.82 -9.79 -2.38
C THR A 334 23.29 -10.25 -1.03
N GLY A 335 23.30 -11.56 -0.82
CA GLY A 335 22.77 -12.19 0.38
C GLY A 335 23.29 -13.60 0.63
N ALA A 336 22.74 -14.25 1.65
CA ALA A 336 23.01 -15.65 1.93
C ALA A 336 21.82 -16.34 2.59
N VAL A 337 21.56 -17.58 2.19
CA VAL A 337 20.61 -18.47 2.85
C VAL A 337 21.30 -19.13 4.04
N LYS A 338 20.69 -19.08 5.22
CA LYS A 338 21.19 -19.80 6.40
C LYS A 338 20.96 -21.31 6.24
N VAL A 339 22.00 -22.05 5.84
CA VAL A 339 21.96 -23.51 5.71
C VAL A 339 22.94 -24.16 6.68
N GLY A 340 22.50 -25.20 7.40
CA GLY A 340 23.31 -25.97 8.33
C GLY A 340 23.23 -27.48 8.09
N GLY A 341 24.31 -28.21 8.34
CA GLY A 341 24.33 -29.69 8.30
C GLY A 341 24.20 -30.32 6.90
N ALA A 342 24.20 -29.51 5.84
CA ALA A 342 24.08 -29.97 4.45
C ALA A 342 25.44 -30.43 3.87
N GLN A 343 25.39 -31.52 3.11
CA GLN A 343 26.50 -32.05 2.32
C GLN A 343 26.50 -31.50 0.89
N ALA A 344 25.29 -31.25 0.37
CA ALA A 344 25.06 -30.62 -0.93
C ALA A 344 23.90 -29.62 -0.79
N VAL A 345 23.99 -28.52 -1.52
CA VAL A 345 22.97 -27.49 -1.60
C VAL A 345 22.85 -27.12 -3.06
N ASP A 346 21.63 -27.13 -3.56
CA ASP A 346 21.26 -26.59 -4.86
C ASP A 346 20.20 -25.50 -4.66
N MET A 347 20.30 -24.43 -5.44
CA MET A 347 19.37 -23.32 -5.39
C MET A 347 18.76 -23.10 -6.77
N TYR A 348 17.45 -22.99 -6.84
CA TYR A 348 16.70 -22.82 -8.08
C TYR A 348 15.88 -21.54 -8.02
N TYR A 349 15.76 -20.83 -9.13
CA TYR A 349 15.05 -19.55 -9.17
C TYR A 349 14.10 -19.41 -10.35
N LYS A 350 13.15 -18.48 -10.19
CA LYS A 350 12.33 -17.91 -11.25
C LYS A 350 12.52 -16.38 -11.26
N PRO A 351 12.87 -15.76 -12.40
CA PRO A 351 12.93 -14.31 -12.50
C PRO A 351 11.59 -13.63 -12.17
N ASP A 352 11.63 -12.40 -11.68
CA ASP A 352 10.47 -11.51 -11.51
C ASP A 352 10.61 -10.27 -12.41
N VAL A 353 10.53 -10.47 -13.72
CA VAL A 353 10.72 -9.39 -14.69
C VAL A 353 9.57 -9.34 -15.69
N GLY A 354 9.20 -8.14 -16.11
CA GLY A 354 8.25 -7.95 -17.19
C GLY A 354 8.91 -8.19 -18.55
N PHE A 355 8.10 -8.41 -19.58
CA PHE A 355 8.56 -8.41 -20.97
C PHE A 355 7.64 -7.51 -21.78
N GLY A 356 8.21 -6.64 -22.60
CA GLY A 356 7.39 -5.73 -23.40
C GLY A 356 8.15 -5.02 -24.49
N VAL A 357 7.44 -4.08 -25.09
CA VAL A 357 7.83 -3.38 -26.32
C VAL A 357 7.46 -1.89 -26.22
N GLN A 358 8.26 -1.05 -26.84
CA GLN A 358 8.15 0.41 -26.87
C GLN A 358 8.54 0.91 -28.27
N LEU A 359 7.84 1.94 -28.74
CA LEU A 359 8.20 2.69 -29.93
C LEU A 359 8.76 4.05 -29.51
N GLN A 360 9.84 4.47 -30.16
CA GLN A 360 10.41 5.80 -30.00
C GLN A 360 10.38 6.59 -31.32
N ASP A 361 10.13 7.89 -31.22
CA ASP A 361 10.21 8.81 -32.37
C ASP A 361 11.67 9.12 -32.75
N ALA A 362 11.85 9.99 -33.75
CA ALA A 362 13.17 10.41 -34.22
C ALA A 362 14.00 11.18 -33.17
N ASP A 363 13.34 11.76 -32.18
CA ASP A 363 13.98 12.50 -31.08
C ASP A 363 14.33 11.57 -29.90
N GLY A 364 13.98 10.28 -29.99
CA GLY A 364 14.26 9.25 -28.98
C GLY A 364 13.25 9.24 -27.84
N PHE A 365 12.09 9.89 -27.98
CA PHE A 365 11.05 9.88 -26.97
C PHE A 365 10.07 8.73 -27.20
N PRO A 366 9.61 8.04 -26.13
CA PRO A 366 8.54 7.06 -26.22
C PRO A 366 7.27 7.67 -26.82
N VAL A 367 6.63 6.95 -27.73
CA VAL A 367 5.42 7.39 -28.41
C VAL A 367 4.23 6.59 -27.92
N ASP A 368 3.13 7.28 -27.63
CA ASP A 368 1.86 6.64 -27.29
C ASP A 368 1.30 5.91 -28.53
N PRO A 369 1.03 4.58 -28.44
CA PRO A 369 0.47 3.79 -29.53
C PRO A 369 -0.81 4.36 -30.17
N SER A 370 -1.60 5.13 -29.42
CA SER A 370 -2.86 5.74 -29.87
C SER A 370 -2.68 7.01 -30.70
N THR A 371 -1.47 7.60 -30.69
CA THR A 371 -1.17 8.88 -31.37
C THR A 371 -0.22 8.74 -32.56
N LEU A 372 0.14 7.50 -32.91
CA LEU A 372 1.11 7.21 -33.95
C LEU A 372 0.62 7.69 -35.31
N VAL A 373 1.47 8.42 -36.02
CA VAL A 373 1.24 8.87 -37.40
C VAL A 373 2.17 8.11 -38.34
N GLY A 374 1.84 8.02 -39.63
CA GLY A 374 2.71 7.32 -40.59
C GLY A 374 4.12 7.91 -40.64
N GLY A 375 5.15 7.07 -40.50
CA GLY A 375 6.55 7.49 -40.39
C GLY A 375 7.48 6.40 -39.89
N ASP A 376 8.74 6.79 -39.66
CA ASP A 376 9.78 5.92 -39.14
C ASP A 376 9.85 6.02 -37.60
N TYR A 377 9.89 4.87 -36.95
CA TYR A 377 9.97 4.73 -35.49
C TYR A 377 11.05 3.72 -35.12
N THR A 378 11.66 3.88 -33.95
CA THR A 378 12.61 2.90 -33.42
C THR A 378 11.89 1.91 -32.52
N LEU A 379 12.01 0.62 -32.81
CA LEU A 379 11.39 -0.47 -32.07
C LEU A 379 12.32 -0.95 -30.97
N TYR A 380 11.92 -0.79 -29.71
CA TYR A 380 12.61 -1.37 -28.56
C TYR A 380 11.75 -2.45 -27.92
N TYR A 381 12.37 -3.57 -27.58
CA TYR A 381 11.72 -4.61 -26.80
C TYR A 381 12.75 -5.38 -25.97
N GLY A 382 12.27 -6.07 -24.93
CA GLY A 382 13.13 -6.77 -24.00
C GLY A 382 12.47 -7.00 -22.65
N PHE A 383 13.23 -7.62 -21.73
CA PHE A 383 12.83 -7.72 -20.34
C PHE A 383 12.94 -6.37 -19.63
N MET A 384 12.03 -6.09 -18.72
CA MET A 384 11.92 -4.83 -17.98
C MET A 384 11.80 -5.06 -16.48
N ASP A 385 12.28 -4.10 -15.71
CA ASP A 385 12.01 -4.02 -14.27
C ASP A 385 10.60 -3.46 -13.98
N ASP A 386 10.27 -3.30 -12.70
CA ASP A 386 9.01 -2.73 -12.22
C ASP A 386 8.84 -1.23 -12.54
N THR A 387 9.90 -0.56 -13.00
CA THR A 387 9.89 0.82 -13.49
C THR A 387 9.73 0.90 -15.01
N CYS A 388 9.50 -0.24 -15.68
CA CYS A 388 9.41 -0.36 -17.14
C CYS A 388 10.72 0.03 -17.85
N THR A 389 11.87 -0.14 -17.18
CA THR A 389 13.19 0.08 -17.78
C THR A 389 13.73 -1.23 -18.32
N PHE A 390 14.17 -1.24 -19.59
CA PHE A 390 14.79 -2.42 -20.19
C PHE A 390 16.07 -2.82 -19.46
N LEU A 391 16.20 -4.11 -19.16
CA LEU A 391 17.32 -4.68 -18.44
C LEU A 391 17.96 -5.83 -19.20
N SER A 392 19.19 -6.15 -18.82
CA SER A 392 19.92 -7.33 -19.25
C SER A 392 20.50 -8.00 -18.02
N SER A 393 20.31 -9.31 -17.88
CA SER A 393 20.82 -10.08 -16.75
C SER A 393 21.28 -11.46 -17.20
N PRO A 394 22.43 -11.97 -16.71
CA PRO A 394 22.83 -13.36 -16.90
C PRO A 394 21.83 -14.37 -16.33
N LEU A 395 20.97 -13.95 -15.37
CA LEU A 395 19.91 -14.77 -14.81
C LEU A 395 18.70 -14.94 -15.75
N LEU A 396 18.74 -14.33 -16.94
CA LEU A 396 17.81 -14.64 -18.03
C LEU A 396 18.40 -15.68 -19.00
N GLY A 397 19.65 -16.10 -18.78
CA GLY A 397 20.37 -17.01 -19.65
C GLY A 397 20.53 -16.46 -21.07
N ASP A 398 20.70 -17.36 -22.04
CA ASP A 398 20.68 -17.00 -23.45
C ASP A 398 19.23 -16.72 -23.86
N VAL A 399 18.99 -15.49 -24.33
CA VAL A 399 17.66 -15.05 -24.77
C VAL A 399 17.63 -14.95 -26.29
N GLU A 400 16.70 -15.68 -26.90
CA GLU A 400 16.39 -15.61 -28.33
C GLU A 400 15.14 -14.76 -28.52
N TYR A 401 15.28 -13.63 -29.22
CA TYR A 401 14.17 -12.74 -29.51
C TYR A 401 13.62 -12.96 -30.93
N SER A 402 12.32 -12.73 -31.12
CA SER A 402 11.66 -12.64 -32.42
C SER A 402 10.65 -11.50 -32.38
N ALA A 403 10.70 -10.60 -33.36
CA ALA A 403 9.76 -9.51 -33.52
C ALA A 403 9.15 -9.55 -34.93
N ARG A 404 7.84 -9.34 -35.02
CA ARG A 404 7.06 -9.37 -36.26
C ARG A 404 6.03 -8.24 -36.26
N VAL A 405 5.76 -7.75 -37.46
CA VAL A 405 4.73 -6.76 -37.74
C VAL A 405 3.64 -7.44 -38.54
N LEU A 406 2.42 -7.45 -38.02
CA LEU A 406 1.26 -8.04 -38.67
C LEU A 406 0.28 -6.95 -39.10
N ARG A 407 -0.42 -7.20 -40.21
CA ARG A 407 -1.57 -6.41 -40.65
C ARG A 407 -2.67 -7.37 -41.08
N ASP A 408 -3.85 -7.22 -40.49
CA ASP A 408 -4.99 -8.13 -40.73
C ASP A 408 -4.64 -9.62 -40.51
N GLY A 409 -3.72 -9.91 -39.58
CA GLY A 409 -3.23 -11.26 -39.27
C GLY A 409 -2.14 -11.80 -40.21
N GLU A 410 -1.75 -11.05 -41.25
CA GLU A 410 -0.63 -11.43 -42.14
C GLU A 410 0.67 -10.74 -41.71
N VAL A 411 1.78 -11.49 -41.68
CA VAL A 411 3.12 -10.95 -41.40
C VAL A 411 3.57 -10.10 -42.58
N ILE A 412 3.64 -8.79 -42.39
CA ILE A 412 4.09 -7.84 -43.41
C ILE A 412 5.58 -7.52 -43.31
N ALA A 413 6.18 -7.70 -42.14
CA ALA A 413 7.62 -7.61 -41.92
C ALA A 413 8.02 -8.41 -40.68
N ASP A 414 9.23 -8.98 -40.69
CA ASP A 414 9.77 -9.81 -39.62
C ASP A 414 11.28 -9.58 -39.42
N ALA A 415 11.85 -10.33 -38.48
CA ALA A 415 13.29 -10.36 -38.20
C ALA A 415 13.89 -9.03 -37.70
N PHE A 416 13.07 -8.17 -37.08
CA PHE A 416 13.56 -6.97 -36.41
C PHE A 416 14.35 -7.32 -35.14
N GLN A 417 15.41 -6.57 -34.91
CA GLN A 417 16.17 -6.53 -33.66
C GLN A 417 15.70 -5.33 -32.82
N SER A 418 15.86 -5.44 -31.49
CA SER A 418 15.61 -4.32 -30.59
C SER A 418 16.60 -3.18 -30.92
N GLY A 419 16.07 -1.99 -31.18
CA GLY A 419 16.79 -0.83 -31.69
C GLY A 419 16.68 -0.62 -33.21
N ASP A 420 16.02 -1.51 -33.95
CA ASP A 420 15.82 -1.34 -35.38
C ASP A 420 14.75 -0.27 -35.68
N THR A 421 14.90 0.40 -36.83
CA THR A 421 13.89 1.31 -37.35
C THR A 421 12.81 0.54 -38.12
N ILE A 422 11.55 0.78 -37.77
CA ILE A 422 10.38 0.29 -38.47
C ILE A 422 9.62 1.44 -39.13
N THR A 423 9.18 1.25 -40.38
CA THR A 423 8.35 2.22 -41.08
C THR A 423 6.89 1.81 -40.95
N LEU A 424 6.11 2.60 -40.21
CA LEU A 424 4.68 2.38 -40.02
C LEU A 424 3.89 3.14 -41.07
N THR A 425 3.04 2.41 -41.80
CA THR A 425 2.11 2.98 -42.79
C THR A 425 0.68 2.92 -42.27
N ARG A 426 -0.18 3.82 -42.76
CA ARG A 426 -1.58 3.98 -42.35
C ARG A 426 -2.30 2.63 -42.17
N GLY A 427 -3.08 2.52 -41.10
CA GLY A 427 -3.97 1.40 -40.80
C GLY A 427 -3.63 0.69 -39.49
N ALA A 428 -4.42 -0.33 -39.18
CA ALA A 428 -4.16 -1.20 -38.03
C ALA A 428 -2.90 -2.05 -38.27
N VAL A 429 -2.06 -2.12 -37.26
CA VAL A 429 -0.81 -2.88 -37.23
C VAL A 429 -0.68 -3.54 -35.88
N GLU A 430 -0.30 -4.80 -35.85
CA GLU A 430 0.00 -5.54 -34.62
C GLU A 430 1.52 -5.77 -34.56
N LEU A 431 2.14 -5.40 -33.45
CA LEU A 431 3.54 -5.69 -33.15
C LEU A 431 3.60 -6.88 -32.20
N ASP A 432 4.03 -8.03 -32.71
CA ASP A 432 4.17 -9.26 -31.93
C ASP A 432 5.64 -9.54 -31.64
N VAL A 433 6.00 -9.48 -30.36
CA VAL A 433 7.36 -9.75 -29.90
C VAL A 433 7.34 -10.94 -28.95
N THR A 434 8.26 -11.87 -29.16
CA THR A 434 8.46 -13.05 -28.33
C THR A 434 9.92 -13.18 -27.92
N ALA A 435 10.16 -13.63 -26.69
CA ALA A 435 11.47 -14.03 -26.18
C ALA A 435 11.42 -15.50 -25.72
N ARG A 436 12.40 -16.30 -26.14
CA ARG A 436 12.70 -17.61 -25.55
C ARG A 436 13.92 -17.48 -24.67
N TYR A 437 13.83 -17.94 -23.43
CA TYR A 437 14.89 -17.76 -22.45
C TYR A 437 14.97 -18.98 -21.52
N LEU A 438 16.10 -19.10 -20.82
CA LEU A 438 16.30 -20.12 -19.79
C LEU A 438 15.95 -21.56 -20.22
N GLY A 439 16.25 -21.92 -21.47
CA GLY A 439 16.15 -23.30 -21.97
C GLY A 439 14.73 -23.84 -22.18
N GLY A 440 13.72 -22.96 -22.27
CA GLY A 440 12.35 -23.35 -22.62
C GLY A 440 11.25 -22.35 -22.24
N ASN A 441 11.56 -21.32 -21.45
CA ASN A 441 10.57 -20.32 -21.04
C ASN A 441 10.27 -19.37 -22.20
N THR A 442 9.02 -18.92 -22.29
CA THR A 442 8.59 -17.97 -23.32
C THR A 442 7.91 -16.77 -22.71
N ALA A 443 8.33 -15.58 -23.11
CA ALA A 443 7.61 -14.34 -22.86
C ALA A 443 7.11 -13.77 -24.19
N ARG A 444 5.88 -13.26 -24.22
CA ARG A 444 5.27 -12.66 -25.42
C ARG A 444 4.61 -11.35 -25.02
N SER A 445 4.76 -10.34 -25.86
CA SER A 445 4.07 -9.06 -25.75
C SER A 445 3.57 -8.67 -27.13
N VAL A 446 2.32 -8.23 -27.17
CA VAL A 446 1.63 -7.81 -28.39
C VAL A 446 1.14 -6.38 -28.18
N ILE A 447 1.43 -5.49 -29.12
CA ILE A 447 0.86 -4.14 -29.14
C ILE A 447 0.04 -3.97 -30.41
N ASP A 448 -1.25 -3.68 -30.23
CA ASP A 448 -2.12 -3.21 -31.29
C ASP A 448 -1.96 -1.71 -31.48
N VAL A 449 -1.61 -1.30 -32.69
CA VAL A 449 -1.37 0.08 -33.08
C VAL A 449 -2.32 0.48 -34.19
N THR A 450 -2.91 1.67 -34.07
CA THR A 450 -3.60 2.31 -35.20
C THR A 450 -2.74 3.46 -35.72
N VAL A 451 -2.13 3.27 -36.90
CA VAL A 451 -1.28 4.28 -37.51
C VAL A 451 -2.13 5.29 -38.28
N LEU A 452 -2.18 6.52 -37.76
CA LEU A 452 -2.91 7.65 -38.30
C LEU A 452 -2.17 8.29 -39.49
N GLN A 453 -2.90 9.05 -40.29
CA GLN A 453 -2.33 9.88 -41.35
C GLN A 453 -1.86 11.23 -40.76
N ALA A 454 -0.74 11.76 -41.25
CA ALA A 454 -0.29 13.09 -40.86
C ALA A 454 -1.34 14.14 -41.28
N ALA A 455 -1.82 14.93 -40.32
CA ALA A 455 -2.79 15.97 -40.56
C ALA A 455 -2.19 17.18 -41.28
N ARG A 456 -3.05 18.00 -41.88
CA ARG A 456 -2.67 19.32 -42.37
C ARG A 456 -2.25 20.21 -41.19
N PRO A 457 -1.28 21.12 -41.36
CA PRO A 457 -0.88 22.02 -40.28
C PRO A 457 -2.08 22.83 -39.78
N THR A 458 -2.18 23.01 -38.47
CA THR A 458 -3.21 23.83 -37.82
C THR A 458 -2.58 24.87 -36.92
N SER A 459 -3.26 26.00 -36.74
CA SER A 459 -2.82 27.09 -35.87
C SER A 459 -4.02 27.84 -35.31
N PHE A 460 -3.74 28.74 -34.37
CA PHE A 460 -4.71 29.66 -33.79
C PHE A 460 -4.47 31.10 -34.26
N ASP A 461 -5.55 31.88 -34.32
CA ASP A 461 -5.53 33.34 -34.24
C ASP A 461 -6.34 33.77 -33.01
N VAL A 462 -5.72 34.58 -32.15
CA VAL A 462 -6.27 34.93 -30.83
C VAL A 462 -6.71 36.39 -30.84
N SER A 463 -7.90 36.68 -30.30
CA SER A 463 -8.28 38.03 -29.94
C SER A 463 -7.86 38.33 -28.50
N GLU A 464 -6.99 39.31 -28.28
CA GLU A 464 -6.67 39.79 -26.92
C GLU A 464 -7.89 40.41 -26.25
N ARG A 465 -8.07 40.11 -24.96
CA ARG A 465 -9.13 40.69 -24.13
C ARG A 465 -8.70 40.75 -22.67
N SER A 466 -9.01 41.86 -22.00
CA SER A 466 -8.87 42.00 -20.55
C SER A 466 -10.20 41.82 -19.83
N PHE A 467 -10.12 41.41 -18.56
CA PHE A 467 -11.27 41.17 -17.68
C PHE A 467 -11.08 41.92 -16.37
N THR A 468 -12.17 42.23 -15.66
CA THR A 468 -12.06 42.62 -14.25
C THR A 468 -12.33 41.44 -13.33
N ALA A 469 -11.77 41.46 -12.11
CA ALA A 469 -11.95 40.39 -11.15
C ALA A 469 -13.45 40.17 -10.79
N SER A 470 -14.26 41.23 -10.75
CA SER A 470 -15.70 41.11 -10.48
C SER A 470 -16.49 40.41 -11.61
N GLU A 471 -16.05 40.56 -12.87
CA GLU A 471 -16.69 39.97 -14.05
C GLU A 471 -16.57 38.44 -14.09
N LEU A 472 -15.57 37.87 -13.42
CA LEU A 472 -15.30 36.42 -13.36
C LEU A 472 -16.44 35.59 -12.73
N SER A 473 -17.41 36.25 -12.09
CA SER A 473 -18.59 35.61 -11.49
C SER A 473 -19.79 35.47 -12.45
N ALA A 474 -19.79 36.20 -13.57
CA ALA A 474 -20.91 36.30 -14.51
C ALA A 474 -20.48 36.01 -15.97
N THR A 475 -19.33 35.38 -16.14
CA THR A 475 -18.74 35.11 -17.44
C THR A 475 -19.54 34.06 -18.21
N SER A 476 -19.92 34.38 -19.45
CA SER A 476 -20.53 33.42 -20.38
C SER A 476 -20.14 33.75 -21.82
N ALA A 477 -19.99 32.71 -22.64
CA ALA A 477 -19.79 32.88 -24.08
C ALA A 477 -21.11 33.30 -24.76
N PRO A 478 -21.09 34.19 -25.77
CA PRO A 478 -19.91 34.78 -26.40
C PRO A 478 -19.47 36.14 -25.79
N ASP A 479 -20.34 36.79 -25.02
CA ASP A 479 -20.19 38.21 -24.69
C ASP A 479 -19.01 38.49 -23.75
N ASN A 480 -18.62 37.54 -22.90
CA ASN A 480 -17.53 37.66 -21.93
C ASN A 480 -16.47 36.55 -22.09
N ALA A 481 -16.07 36.23 -23.31
CA ALA A 481 -15.05 35.22 -23.55
C ALA A 481 -13.89 35.76 -24.41
N ILE A 482 -12.75 35.06 -24.36
CA ILE A 482 -11.66 35.22 -25.33
C ILE A 482 -12.04 34.41 -26.56
N ARG A 483 -12.09 35.03 -27.74
CA ARG A 483 -12.37 34.33 -28.99
C ARG A 483 -11.06 33.82 -29.59
N LEU A 484 -11.02 32.52 -29.83
CA LEU A 484 -9.95 31.83 -30.55
C LEU A 484 -10.49 31.41 -31.92
N THR A 485 -9.73 31.69 -32.96
CA THR A 485 -9.97 31.16 -34.30
C THR A 485 -9.01 30.00 -34.52
N TYR A 486 -9.51 28.77 -34.55
CA TYR A 486 -8.75 27.56 -34.82
C TYR A 486 -8.97 27.12 -36.27
N GLY A 487 -7.90 26.91 -37.03
CA GLY A 487 -8.01 26.60 -38.45
C GLY A 487 -6.77 25.94 -39.04
N LEU A 488 -6.86 25.64 -40.33
CA LEU A 488 -5.82 24.99 -41.13
C LEU A 488 -4.83 26.04 -41.66
N GLY A 489 -3.53 25.78 -41.54
CA GLY A 489 -2.47 26.68 -41.98
C GLY A 489 -1.70 27.32 -40.83
N SER A 490 -1.02 28.42 -41.12
CA SER A 490 -0.28 29.23 -40.13
C SER A 490 -1.11 30.40 -39.62
N SER A 491 -0.79 30.90 -38.42
CA SER A 491 -1.41 32.11 -37.87
C SER A 491 -1.42 33.26 -38.90
N GLY A 492 -2.56 33.98 -38.97
CA GLY A 492 -2.82 35.06 -39.92
C GLY A 492 -3.30 34.61 -41.32
N GLU A 493 -3.16 33.33 -41.67
CA GLU A 493 -3.60 32.75 -42.95
C GLU A 493 -4.38 31.44 -42.75
N LEU A 494 -5.31 31.43 -41.79
CA LEU A 494 -6.10 30.25 -41.46
C LEU A 494 -7.22 30.00 -42.48
N ALA A 495 -7.25 28.81 -43.05
CA ALA A 495 -8.40 28.28 -43.77
C ALA A 495 -9.38 27.60 -42.79
N ALA A 496 -10.67 27.76 -43.03
CA ALA A 496 -11.71 27.13 -42.22
C ALA A 496 -11.72 25.60 -42.45
N PHE A 497 -12.04 24.86 -41.39
CA PHE A 497 -12.34 23.43 -41.49
C PHE A 497 -13.59 23.18 -42.35
N SER A 498 -13.74 21.95 -42.84
CA SER A 498 -15.03 21.54 -43.42
C SER A 498 -16.10 21.40 -42.31
N PRO A 499 -17.41 21.51 -42.62
CA PRO A 499 -18.47 21.30 -41.64
C PRO A 499 -18.41 19.93 -40.95
N GLU A 500 -18.07 18.89 -41.72
CA GLU A 500 -17.91 17.52 -41.22
C GLU A 500 -16.70 17.41 -40.27
N GLU A 501 -15.58 18.02 -40.63
CA GLU A 501 -14.36 18.06 -39.79
C GLU A 501 -14.59 18.83 -38.48
N TRP A 502 -15.22 20.01 -38.56
CA TRP A 502 -15.57 20.79 -37.38
C TRP A 502 -16.52 20.06 -36.41
N SER A 503 -17.38 19.19 -36.93
CA SER A 503 -18.29 18.40 -36.09
C SER A 503 -17.58 17.39 -35.18
N SER A 504 -16.31 17.07 -35.47
CA SER A 504 -15.47 16.20 -34.64
C SER A 504 -14.77 16.95 -33.50
N VAL A 505 -14.68 18.28 -33.60
CA VAL A 505 -14.04 19.14 -32.60
C VAL A 505 -15.00 19.39 -31.45
N THR A 506 -14.59 19.02 -30.23
CA THR A 506 -15.38 19.21 -29.01
C THR A 506 -14.60 20.02 -27.98
N SER A 507 -15.23 20.38 -26.86
CA SER A 507 -14.52 21.06 -25.76
C SER A 507 -13.38 20.23 -25.18
N GLU A 508 -13.47 18.90 -25.26
CA GLU A 508 -12.42 17.96 -24.81
C GLU A 508 -11.20 17.95 -25.73
N SER A 509 -11.34 18.45 -26.96
CA SER A 509 -10.23 18.62 -27.90
C SER A 509 -9.26 19.73 -27.49
N PHE A 510 -9.51 20.46 -26.40
CA PHE A 510 -8.68 21.59 -25.98
C PHE A 510 -8.21 21.43 -24.54
N THR A 511 -6.91 21.57 -24.34
CA THR A 511 -6.28 21.66 -23.01
C THR A 511 -5.77 23.07 -22.79
N VAL A 512 -6.08 23.65 -21.63
CA VAL A 512 -5.72 25.02 -21.26
C VAL A 512 -4.84 24.95 -20.01
N THR A 513 -3.66 25.55 -20.07
CA THR A 513 -2.73 25.61 -18.94
C THR A 513 -2.32 27.06 -18.65
N SER A 514 -2.22 27.41 -17.37
CA SER A 514 -1.82 28.73 -16.90
C SER A 514 -1.14 28.62 -15.53
N ASP A 515 -0.23 29.55 -15.24
CA ASP A 515 0.42 29.68 -13.93
C ASP A 515 -0.48 30.40 -12.90
N SER A 516 -1.65 30.90 -13.30
CA SER A 516 -2.63 31.54 -12.43
C SER A 516 -3.63 30.54 -11.84
N ASN A 517 -4.31 30.93 -10.76
CA ASN A 517 -5.40 30.13 -10.19
C ASN A 517 -6.75 30.26 -10.93
N ILE A 518 -6.78 30.85 -12.13
CA ILE A 518 -8.01 31.13 -12.86
C ILE A 518 -8.46 29.90 -13.67
N PRO A 519 -9.60 29.27 -13.32
CA PRO A 519 -10.16 28.20 -14.13
C PRO A 519 -10.73 28.73 -15.45
N PHE A 520 -10.61 27.90 -16.50
CA PHE A 520 -11.16 28.18 -17.83
C PHE A 520 -12.16 27.12 -18.26
N GLU A 521 -13.25 27.56 -18.86
CA GLU A 521 -14.19 26.70 -19.59
C GLU A 521 -13.99 26.92 -21.09
N VAL A 522 -13.88 25.82 -21.84
CA VAL A 522 -13.77 25.86 -23.31
C VAL A 522 -15.16 25.62 -23.92
N VAL A 523 -15.63 26.57 -24.72
CA VAL A 523 -16.91 26.47 -25.43
C VAL A 523 -16.66 26.49 -26.94
N VAL A 524 -16.91 25.36 -27.60
CA VAL A 524 -16.83 25.25 -29.06
C VAL A 524 -18.09 25.82 -29.69
N ALA A 525 -17.95 26.81 -30.58
CA ALA A 525 -19.09 27.47 -31.21
C ALA A 525 -19.62 26.67 -32.42
N LYS A 526 -20.87 26.95 -32.80
CA LYS A 526 -21.45 26.43 -34.05
C LYS A 526 -20.82 27.06 -35.30
N GLU A 527 -20.26 28.26 -35.16
CA GLU A 527 -19.48 28.90 -36.21
C GLU A 527 -18.15 28.15 -36.36
N ILE A 528 -17.87 27.68 -37.58
CA ILE A 528 -16.70 26.85 -37.87
C ILE A 528 -15.41 27.59 -37.50
N GLY A 529 -14.52 26.88 -36.82
CA GLY A 529 -13.22 27.41 -36.39
C GLY A 529 -13.29 28.35 -35.19
N THR A 530 -14.46 28.57 -34.58
CA THR A 530 -14.59 29.52 -33.46
C THR A 530 -14.68 28.78 -32.13
N VAL A 531 -13.76 29.10 -31.22
CA VAL A 531 -13.72 28.56 -29.85
C VAL A 531 -13.68 29.72 -28.87
N TYR A 532 -14.39 29.59 -27.75
CA TYR A 532 -14.40 30.59 -26.69
C TYR A 532 -13.71 30.03 -25.45
N LEU A 533 -12.79 30.81 -24.90
CA LEU A 533 -12.20 30.56 -23.60
C LEU A 533 -12.88 31.47 -22.56
N VAL A 534 -13.54 30.88 -21.58
CA VAL A 534 -14.34 31.58 -20.57
C VAL A 534 -13.62 31.50 -19.22
N PRO A 535 -13.01 32.60 -18.72
CA PRO A 535 -12.40 32.61 -17.39
C PRO A 535 -13.46 32.69 -16.29
N HIS A 536 -13.28 31.90 -15.24
CA HIS A 536 -14.18 31.85 -14.08
C HIS A 536 -13.44 32.19 -12.79
N ALA A 537 -14.18 32.63 -11.77
CA ALA A 537 -13.61 32.85 -10.46
C ALA A 537 -13.22 31.50 -9.81
N PRO A 538 -12.04 31.41 -9.16
CA PRO A 538 -11.63 30.20 -8.46
C PRO A 538 -12.64 29.84 -7.37
N GLU A 539 -13.16 28.61 -7.41
CA GLU A 539 -14.22 28.14 -6.51
C GLU A 539 -15.50 29.01 -6.52
N GLY A 540 -15.69 29.84 -7.55
CA GLY A 540 -16.78 30.82 -7.62
C GLY A 540 -16.58 32.06 -6.75
N ASP A 541 -15.39 32.27 -6.18
CA ASP A 541 -15.07 33.39 -5.31
C ASP A 541 -14.09 34.37 -5.97
N VAL A 542 -14.61 35.52 -6.38
CA VAL A 542 -13.82 36.58 -7.04
C VAL A 542 -12.72 37.15 -6.14
N LEU A 543 -12.86 37.05 -4.81
CA LEU A 543 -11.85 37.57 -3.87
C LEU A 543 -10.55 36.75 -3.87
N LYS A 544 -10.64 35.50 -4.33
CA LYS A 544 -9.52 34.57 -4.44
C LYS A 544 -8.82 34.62 -5.80
N ALA A 545 -9.42 35.28 -6.80
CA ALA A 545 -8.86 35.36 -8.15
C ALA A 545 -7.49 36.07 -8.16
N ASP A 546 -6.52 35.48 -8.85
CA ASP A 546 -5.28 36.15 -9.18
C ASP A 546 -5.56 37.33 -10.13
N THR A 547 -4.81 38.42 -9.96
CA THR A 547 -4.96 39.66 -10.74
C THR A 547 -3.60 40.09 -11.29
N GLY A 548 -3.61 40.78 -12.42
CA GLY A 548 -2.43 41.11 -13.23
C GLY A 548 -2.43 40.37 -14.57
N THR A 549 -1.29 40.45 -15.26
CA THR A 549 -1.10 39.82 -16.57
C THR A 549 -0.33 38.52 -16.43
N PHE A 550 -0.83 37.43 -17.02
CA PHE A 550 -0.16 36.12 -16.98
C PHE A 550 -0.37 35.34 -18.29
N PRO A 551 0.59 34.50 -18.68
CA PRO A 551 0.47 33.69 -19.89
C PRO A 551 -0.53 32.54 -19.69
N VAL A 552 -1.27 32.26 -20.76
CA VAL A 552 -2.20 31.13 -20.88
C VAL A 552 -1.84 30.37 -22.16
N SER A 553 -1.53 29.08 -22.03
CA SER A 553 -1.27 28.20 -23.16
C SER A 553 -2.52 27.39 -23.48
N VAL A 554 -2.88 27.35 -24.77
CA VAL A 554 -4.01 26.57 -25.28
C VAL A 554 -3.47 25.58 -26.30
N THR A 555 -3.73 24.30 -26.06
CA THR A 555 -3.39 23.20 -26.97
C THR A 555 -4.67 22.57 -27.51
N ALA A 556 -4.81 22.50 -28.83
CA ALA A 556 -5.85 21.73 -29.50
C ALA A 556 -5.28 20.38 -29.97
N GLU A 557 -6.03 19.31 -29.71
CA GLU A 557 -5.78 17.98 -30.22
C GLU A 557 -7.11 17.29 -30.58
N HIS A 558 -7.27 16.90 -31.84
CA HIS A 558 -8.44 16.13 -32.28
C HIS A 558 -8.10 15.21 -33.45
N THR A 559 -8.91 14.16 -33.62
CA THR A 559 -8.78 13.22 -34.73
C THR A 559 -9.97 13.33 -35.67
N TYR A 560 -9.70 13.55 -36.96
CA TYR A 560 -10.72 13.52 -38.02
C TYR A 560 -10.19 12.79 -39.25
N ASP A 561 -10.97 11.88 -39.81
CA ASP A 561 -10.57 11.05 -40.96
C ASP A 561 -9.21 10.36 -40.75
N GLU A 562 -9.03 9.79 -39.54
CA GLU A 562 -7.79 9.13 -39.11
C GLU A 562 -6.55 10.05 -39.18
N GLN A 563 -6.73 11.37 -39.10
CA GLN A 563 -5.65 12.36 -39.03
C GLN A 563 -5.63 13.05 -37.67
N LEU A 564 -4.47 13.07 -37.02
CA LEU A 564 -4.27 13.76 -35.74
C LEU A 564 -3.87 15.22 -35.96
N TYR A 565 -4.78 16.13 -35.69
CA TYR A 565 -4.56 17.57 -35.76
C TYR A 565 -4.09 18.10 -34.41
N ARG A 566 -2.95 18.79 -34.39
CA ARG A 566 -2.38 19.41 -33.19
C ARG A 566 -1.96 20.86 -33.43
N ALA A 567 -2.29 21.74 -32.50
CA ALA A 567 -1.81 23.12 -32.48
C ALA A 567 -1.65 23.60 -31.04
N THR A 568 -0.65 24.45 -30.79
CA THR A 568 -0.46 25.10 -29.49
C THR A 568 -0.23 26.60 -29.72
N THR A 569 -0.86 27.43 -28.88
CA THR A 569 -0.64 28.88 -28.86
C THR A 569 -0.56 29.37 -27.42
N THR A 570 0.16 30.48 -27.22
CA THR A 570 0.22 31.19 -25.94
C THR A 570 -0.40 32.58 -26.12
N LEU A 571 -1.17 33.02 -25.14
CA LEU A 571 -1.78 34.36 -25.09
C LEU A 571 -1.59 34.96 -23.70
N ASP A 572 -1.54 36.29 -23.61
CA ASP A 572 -1.48 37.01 -22.34
C ASP A 572 -2.89 37.37 -21.86
N LEU A 573 -3.27 36.91 -20.68
CA LEU A 573 -4.53 37.26 -20.03
C LEU A 573 -4.30 38.36 -19.00
N ASP A 574 -5.03 39.47 -19.13
CA ASP A 574 -4.99 40.58 -18.19
C ASP A 574 -6.26 40.65 -17.33
N ILE A 575 -6.10 40.49 -16.01
CA ILE A 575 -7.18 40.61 -15.02
C ILE A 575 -6.95 41.80 -14.12
N VAL A 576 -7.80 42.82 -14.24
CA VAL A 576 -7.73 44.05 -13.46
C VAL A 576 -8.43 43.87 -12.12
N ASP A 577 -7.73 44.15 -11.01
CA ASP A 577 -8.33 44.18 -9.67
C ASP A 577 -9.23 45.41 -9.50
N ASP A 578 -10.54 45.19 -9.57
CA ASP A 578 -11.58 46.20 -9.32
C ASP A 578 -12.27 46.02 -7.96
N ILE A 579 -11.83 45.07 -7.14
CA ILE A 579 -12.48 44.72 -5.88
C ILE A 579 -12.13 45.75 -4.79
N PRO A 580 -13.12 46.37 -4.13
CA PRO A 580 -12.88 47.30 -3.03
C PRO A 580 -12.16 46.64 -1.85
N TRP A 581 -11.17 47.34 -1.28
CA TRP A 581 -10.42 46.84 -0.12
C TRP A 581 -11.30 46.53 1.11
N TRP A 582 -12.43 47.21 1.26
CA TRP A 582 -13.38 46.97 2.34
C TRP A 582 -14.02 45.58 2.28
N ASP A 583 -14.26 45.06 1.07
CA ASP A 583 -14.83 43.73 0.88
C ASP A 583 -13.81 42.64 1.24
N ARG A 584 -12.55 42.83 0.86
CA ARG A 584 -11.42 41.98 1.32
C ARG A 584 -11.28 41.98 2.85
N PHE A 585 -11.42 43.15 3.49
CA PHE A 585 -11.37 43.25 4.95
C PHE A 585 -12.56 42.57 5.63
N ALA A 586 -13.77 42.73 5.09
CA ALA A 586 -14.97 42.12 5.63
C ALA A 586 -14.89 40.58 5.57
N ASP A 587 -14.44 40.03 4.45
CA ASP A 587 -14.21 38.59 4.29
C ASP A 587 -13.14 38.07 5.26
N TRP A 588 -11.98 38.74 5.34
CA TRP A 588 -10.93 38.40 6.30
C TRP A 588 -11.43 38.43 7.75
N PHE A 589 -12.24 39.43 8.11
CA PHE A 589 -12.76 39.56 9.47
C PHE A 589 -13.78 38.45 9.80
N ALA A 590 -14.63 38.09 8.84
CA ALA A 590 -15.61 37.02 8.96
C ALA A 590 -14.96 35.63 9.07
N THR A 591 -13.86 35.39 8.34
CA THR A 591 -13.15 34.11 8.34
C THR A 591 -12.20 33.98 9.54
N VAL A 592 -11.36 35.00 9.80
CA VAL A 592 -10.25 34.91 10.78
C VAL A 592 -10.35 35.96 11.89
N GLY A 593 -10.72 37.21 11.57
CA GLY A 593 -10.61 38.35 12.49
C GLY A 593 -11.42 38.21 13.79
N TRP A 594 -12.58 37.54 13.76
CA TRP A 594 -13.41 37.37 14.96
C TRP A 594 -12.78 36.46 16.03
N TRP A 595 -11.99 35.46 15.64
CA TRP A 595 -11.25 34.60 16.59
C TRP A 595 -10.19 35.40 17.34
N LEU A 596 -9.47 36.28 16.65
CA LEU A 596 -8.50 37.19 17.26
C LEU A 596 -9.18 38.12 18.26
N ALA A 597 -10.36 38.67 17.92
CA ALA A 597 -11.14 39.49 18.84
C ALA A 597 -11.54 38.74 20.12
N LEU A 598 -11.95 37.47 20.01
CA LEU A 598 -12.26 36.62 21.17
C LEU A 598 -11.04 36.35 22.05
N LEU A 599 -9.87 36.07 21.44
CA LEU A 599 -8.62 35.85 22.18
C LEU A 599 -8.22 37.09 22.98
N VAL A 600 -8.33 38.28 22.38
CA VAL A 600 -8.06 39.54 23.08
C VAL A 600 -9.03 39.75 24.26
N LEU A 601 -10.31 39.43 24.08
CA LEU A 601 -11.30 39.53 25.15
C LEU A 601 -11.03 38.56 26.31
N LEU A 602 -10.62 37.33 26.00
CA LEU A 602 -10.23 36.34 27.02
C LEU A 602 -8.98 36.80 27.80
N ALA A 603 -7.98 37.35 27.12
CA ALA A 603 -6.78 37.88 27.75
C ALA A 603 -7.10 39.03 28.73
N LEU A 604 -8.00 39.94 28.34
CA LEU A 604 -8.50 41.02 29.20
C LEU A 604 -9.20 40.47 30.45
N LEU A 605 -10.05 39.45 30.32
CA LEU A 605 -10.72 38.82 31.47
C LEU A 605 -9.73 38.19 32.45
N LEU A 606 -8.72 37.46 31.95
CA LEU A 606 -7.69 36.81 32.77
C LEU A 606 -6.84 37.84 33.52
N PHE A 607 -6.45 38.93 32.87
CA PHE A 607 -5.70 40.02 33.48
C PHE A 607 -6.44 40.62 34.70
N GLY A 608 -7.77 40.71 34.62
CA GLY A 608 -8.61 41.19 35.71
C GLY A 608 -8.61 40.36 36.98
N TYR A 609 -8.33 39.06 36.90
CA TYR A 609 -8.19 38.21 38.08
C TYR A 609 -6.85 38.39 38.79
N ILE A 610 -5.79 38.76 38.06
CA ILE A 610 -4.44 38.96 38.60
C ILE A 610 -4.38 40.24 39.46
N VAL A 611 -4.98 41.33 38.99
CA VAL A 611 -4.88 42.66 39.64
C VAL A 611 -5.89 42.85 40.80
N LYS A 612 -6.82 41.90 40.98
CA LYS A 612 -7.93 41.96 41.95
C LYS A 612 -7.46 42.02 43.43
N PRO A 613 -7.93 43.00 44.24
CA PRO A 613 -7.68 43.01 45.69
C PRO A 613 -8.42 41.86 46.42
N ARG A 614 -7.68 41.04 47.17
CA ARG A 614 -8.20 39.86 47.90
C ARG A 614 -7.89 39.92 49.40
N PHE A 615 -8.73 39.30 50.23
CA PHE A 615 -8.44 39.15 51.66
C PHE A 615 -7.21 38.27 51.89
N SER A 616 -6.51 38.49 53.01
CA SER A 616 -5.38 37.66 53.39
C SER A 616 -5.82 36.21 53.63
N ARG A 617 -5.02 35.24 53.12
CA ARG A 617 -5.20 33.81 53.43
C ARG A 617 -5.00 33.50 54.92
N LYS A 618 -4.37 34.39 55.70
CA LYS A 618 -4.12 34.23 57.14
C LYS A 618 -5.31 34.61 58.04
N MET A 619 -6.39 35.18 57.49
CA MET A 619 -7.62 35.42 58.26
C MET A 619 -8.36 34.10 58.42
N ARG A 620 -8.49 33.61 59.66
CA ARG A 620 -9.14 32.35 59.97
C ARG A 620 -10.66 32.50 59.81
N PRO A 621 -11.37 31.46 59.31
CA PRO A 621 -12.83 31.48 59.24
C PRO A 621 -13.51 31.58 60.62
N ALA A 622 -12.87 31.07 61.68
CA ALA A 622 -13.36 31.12 63.06
C ALA A 622 -12.25 31.58 64.00
N PRO A 623 -11.98 32.89 64.10
CA PRO A 623 -10.90 33.40 64.94
C PRO A 623 -11.24 33.27 66.43
N SER A 624 -10.23 32.98 67.25
CA SER A 624 -10.41 32.89 68.71
C SER A 624 -10.63 34.27 69.34
N ILE A 625 -11.55 34.33 70.30
CA ILE A 625 -11.89 35.52 71.08
C ILE A 625 -11.59 35.22 72.55
N SER A 626 -10.70 35.99 73.16
CA SER A 626 -10.40 35.93 74.59
C SER A 626 -11.35 36.85 75.37
N MET A 627 -11.99 36.35 76.42
CA MET A 627 -12.88 37.11 77.29
C MET A 627 -12.19 37.32 78.65
N ARG A 628 -11.78 38.56 78.92
CA ARG A 628 -11.13 38.96 80.17
C ARG A 628 -12.11 39.71 81.07
N PRO A 629 -12.39 39.23 82.30
CA PRO A 629 -13.26 39.93 83.24
C PRO A 629 -12.53 41.15 83.82
N LEU A 630 -13.24 42.26 83.97
CA LEU A 630 -12.73 43.50 84.56
C LEU A 630 -13.13 43.67 86.04
N ARG A 631 -13.92 42.74 86.59
CA ARG A 631 -14.36 42.67 87.99
C ARG A 631 -14.19 41.25 88.54
N ALA A 632 -13.80 41.12 89.80
CA ALA A 632 -13.49 39.83 90.44
C ALA A 632 -14.67 38.83 90.49
N SER A 633 -15.91 39.30 90.35
CA SER A 633 -17.13 38.47 90.36
C SER A 633 -17.50 37.84 89.02
N VAL A 634 -16.74 38.11 87.94
CA VAL A 634 -17.02 37.57 86.59
C VAL A 634 -15.93 36.58 86.18
N ARG A 635 -16.31 35.38 85.73
CA ARG A 635 -15.35 34.38 85.23
C ARG A 635 -14.92 34.70 83.81
N GLY A 636 -13.62 34.57 83.53
CA GLY A 636 -13.08 34.64 82.17
C GLY A 636 -13.45 33.42 81.33
N GLY A 637 -13.28 33.53 80.01
CA GLY A 637 -13.60 32.47 79.07
C GLY A 637 -13.00 32.69 77.69
N SER A 638 -13.29 31.78 76.77
CA SER A 638 -12.97 31.93 75.34
C SER A 638 -14.21 31.68 74.49
N ALA A 639 -14.30 32.37 73.36
CA ALA A 639 -15.35 32.21 72.37
C ALA A 639 -14.73 32.14 70.96
N GLN A 640 -15.53 31.77 69.96
CA GLN A 640 -15.12 31.80 68.56
C GLN A 640 -15.89 32.88 67.79
N GLY A 641 -15.15 33.67 67.03
CA GLY A 641 -15.67 34.60 66.03
C GLY A 641 -16.04 33.88 64.74
N SER A 642 -16.44 34.66 63.73
CA SER A 642 -16.68 34.11 62.39
C SER A 642 -16.34 35.12 61.30
N PHE A 643 -15.58 34.71 60.30
CA PHE A 643 -15.28 35.48 59.09
C PHE A 643 -15.89 34.80 57.86
N ARG A 644 -16.77 35.50 57.13
CA ARG A 644 -17.42 35.00 55.91
C ARG A 644 -17.13 35.92 54.73
N ARG A 645 -16.76 35.34 53.59
CA ARG A 645 -16.55 36.09 52.34
C ARG A 645 -17.82 36.07 51.48
N ASP A 646 -18.08 37.18 50.79
CA ASP A 646 -19.14 37.28 49.81
C ASP A 646 -18.72 36.59 48.50
N ARG A 647 -19.46 35.53 48.13
CA ARG A 647 -19.19 34.70 46.95
C ARG A 647 -19.32 35.49 45.65
N VAL A 648 -20.22 36.47 45.56
CA VAL A 648 -20.43 37.27 44.34
C VAL A 648 -19.21 38.14 44.07
N SER A 649 -18.76 38.89 45.08
CA SER A 649 -17.54 39.69 44.99
C SER A 649 -16.29 38.86 44.68
N SER A 650 -16.29 37.56 44.99
CA SER A 650 -15.17 36.66 44.72
C SER A 650 -15.12 36.16 43.27
N LEU A 651 -16.26 36.10 42.56
CA LEU A 651 -16.33 35.54 41.21
C LEU A 651 -15.96 36.55 40.13
N PHE A 652 -16.34 37.83 40.24
CA PHE A 652 -16.11 38.81 39.18
C PHE A 652 -14.66 39.34 39.15
N PRO A 653 -14.02 39.47 37.97
CA PRO A 653 -12.72 40.12 37.83
C PRO A 653 -12.84 41.63 38.14
N TYR A 654 -11.72 42.27 38.51
CA TYR A 654 -11.62 43.71 38.85
C TYR A 654 -12.41 44.24 40.07
N LEU A 655 -13.35 43.49 40.64
CA LEU A 655 -14.11 43.89 41.84
C LEU A 655 -13.40 43.50 43.15
N PRO A 656 -13.20 44.38 44.14
CA PRO A 656 -12.57 43.99 45.42
C PRO A 656 -13.43 43.00 46.22
N GLU A 657 -12.81 41.99 46.85
CA GLU A 657 -13.53 41.03 47.72
C GLU A 657 -14.20 41.74 48.91
N ARG A 658 -15.39 41.27 49.30
CA ARG A 658 -16.15 41.75 50.46
C ARG A 658 -16.42 40.61 51.44
N GLY A 659 -16.58 40.93 52.73
CA GLY A 659 -16.82 39.92 53.76
C GLY A 659 -17.35 40.51 55.06
N GLU A 660 -17.64 39.66 56.03
CA GLU A 660 -18.19 40.04 57.33
C GLU A 660 -17.45 39.31 58.46
N LEU A 661 -17.08 40.04 59.52
CA LEU A 661 -16.30 39.54 60.65
C LEU A 661 -17.02 39.77 61.98
N VAL A 662 -17.33 38.69 62.68
CA VAL A 662 -17.88 38.69 64.04
C VAL A 662 -16.74 38.54 65.05
N TYR A 663 -16.61 39.49 65.96
CA TYR A 663 -15.45 39.64 66.86
C TYR A 663 -15.79 39.63 68.36
N VAL A 664 -17.05 39.34 68.70
CA VAL A 664 -17.52 39.16 70.09
C VAL A 664 -18.24 37.82 70.26
N GLY A 665 -18.27 37.31 71.50
CA GLY A 665 -18.99 36.08 71.85
C GLY A 665 -20.50 36.21 71.68
N THR A 666 -21.21 35.08 71.57
CA THR A 666 -22.67 35.02 71.33
C THR A 666 -23.50 35.87 72.29
N SER A 667 -23.11 35.91 73.56
CA SER A 667 -23.78 36.69 74.62
C SER A 667 -23.70 38.22 74.42
N ALA A 668 -22.80 38.71 73.56
CA ALA A 668 -22.56 40.13 73.32
C ALA A 668 -22.96 40.60 71.90
N ARG A 669 -23.40 39.69 71.02
CA ARG A 669 -23.68 39.99 69.60
C ARG A 669 -24.81 40.99 69.38
N SER A 670 -25.76 41.09 70.31
CA SER A 670 -26.85 42.08 70.21
C SER A 670 -26.37 43.51 70.45
N GLN A 671 -25.21 43.70 71.09
CA GLN A 671 -24.64 45.01 71.41
C GLN A 671 -23.59 45.46 70.39
N PHE A 672 -22.93 44.52 69.69
CA PHE A 672 -21.88 44.82 68.70
C PHE A 672 -22.25 44.25 67.30
N PRO A 673 -22.44 45.11 66.29
CA PRO A 673 -22.67 44.64 64.92
C PRO A 673 -21.40 44.00 64.35
N ALA A 674 -21.57 43.03 63.46
CA ALA A 674 -20.44 42.43 62.75
C ALA A 674 -19.76 43.45 61.83
N LEU A 675 -18.44 43.34 61.65
CA LEU A 675 -17.67 44.24 60.80
C LEU A 675 -17.83 43.85 59.34
N LYS A 676 -18.36 44.75 58.51
CA LYS A 676 -18.40 44.61 57.05
C LYS A 676 -17.04 45.03 56.50
N LEU A 677 -16.37 44.14 55.80
CA LEU A 677 -15.01 44.28 55.32
C LEU A 677 -14.96 44.39 53.78
N LYS A 678 -14.09 45.25 53.27
CA LYS A 678 -13.75 45.35 51.83
C LYS A 678 -12.24 45.19 51.66
N ALA A 679 -11.80 44.24 50.85
CA ALA A 679 -10.39 43.99 50.59
C ALA A 679 -9.72 45.19 49.91
N LYS A 680 -8.48 45.48 50.32
CA LYS A 680 -7.60 46.47 49.73
C LYS A 680 -6.29 45.81 49.31
N ARG A 681 -5.53 46.50 48.46
CA ARG A 681 -4.15 46.10 48.14
C ARG A 681 -3.33 45.99 49.43
N GLY A 682 -2.35 45.08 49.44
CA GLY A 682 -1.52 44.82 50.63
C GLY A 682 -2.15 43.86 51.66
N ARG A 683 -3.14 43.05 51.27
CA ARG A 683 -3.79 42.01 52.11
C ARG A 683 -4.45 42.57 53.39
N ARG A 684 -4.91 43.81 53.33
CA ARG A 684 -5.68 44.48 54.40
C ARG A 684 -7.16 44.58 54.03
N ALA A 685 -8.00 44.72 55.03
CA ALA A 685 -9.43 44.89 54.91
C ALA A 685 -9.85 46.24 55.48
N GLU A 686 -10.62 47.01 54.71
CA GLU A 686 -11.27 48.24 55.17
C GLU A 686 -12.58 47.89 55.87
N VAL A 687 -12.80 48.40 57.09
CA VAL A 687 -14.08 48.27 57.77
C VAL A 687 -15.06 49.29 57.21
N VAL A 688 -16.05 48.83 56.45
CA VAL A 688 -16.99 49.66 55.71
C VAL A 688 -18.06 50.25 56.64
N ASN A 689 -18.49 49.52 57.67
CA ASN A 689 -19.53 49.95 58.60
C ASN A 689 -18.99 50.57 59.90
N TRP A 690 -17.79 51.14 59.88
CA TRP A 690 -17.12 51.67 61.08
C TRP A 690 -17.89 52.81 61.77
N GLN A 691 -18.65 53.60 61.01
CA GLN A 691 -19.48 54.69 61.57
C GLN A 691 -20.54 54.17 62.55
N ALA A 692 -21.04 52.95 62.35
CA ALA A 692 -22.00 52.33 63.27
C ALA A 692 -21.39 51.97 64.63
N LEU A 693 -20.05 51.94 64.75
CA LEU A 693 -19.32 51.62 65.97
C LEU A 693 -18.98 52.85 66.81
N VAL A 694 -19.02 54.05 66.21
CA VAL A 694 -18.64 55.32 66.84
C VAL A 694 -19.55 55.66 68.03
N ALA A 695 -20.83 55.35 67.94
CA ALA A 695 -21.84 55.78 68.92
C ALA A 695 -21.71 55.13 70.33
N GLN A 696 -20.87 54.09 70.48
CA GLN A 696 -20.75 53.35 71.73
C GLN A 696 -19.38 53.52 72.43
N GLU A 697 -18.38 54.11 71.77
CA GLU A 697 -16.99 54.34 72.26
C GLU A 697 -16.34 53.14 72.98
N ASN A 698 -16.74 51.93 72.60
CA ASN A 698 -16.44 50.71 73.32
C ASN A 698 -15.70 49.66 72.47
N VAL A 699 -15.27 50.03 71.26
CA VAL A 699 -14.49 49.18 70.34
C VAL A 699 -13.16 49.84 70.01
N GLN A 700 -12.07 49.08 70.12
CA GLN A 700 -10.73 49.47 69.68
C GLN A 700 -10.26 48.55 68.55
N ILE A 701 -9.68 49.13 67.51
CA ILE A 701 -9.11 48.38 66.38
C ILE A 701 -7.64 48.79 66.23
N GLY A 702 -6.73 47.83 66.36
CA GLY A 702 -5.29 48.08 66.31
C GLY A 702 -4.80 49.03 67.40
N GLY A 703 -5.44 49.00 68.58
CA GLY A 703 -5.10 49.84 69.72
C GLY A 703 -5.68 51.26 69.70
N ARG A 704 -6.47 51.63 68.67
CA ARG A 704 -7.17 52.92 68.59
C ARG A 704 -8.65 52.76 68.87
N THR A 705 -9.20 53.55 69.79
CA THR A 705 -10.65 53.62 70.04
C THR A 705 -11.37 54.20 68.84
N ILE A 706 -12.48 53.58 68.46
CA ILE A 706 -13.36 54.10 67.41
C ILE A 706 -14.40 55.00 68.08
N ASP A 707 -14.22 56.31 67.89
CA ASP A 707 -15.01 57.37 68.51
C ASP A 707 -15.33 58.49 67.50
N ALA A 708 -15.96 59.58 67.96
CA ALA A 708 -16.37 60.71 67.13
C ALA A 708 -15.20 61.42 66.43
N THR A 709 -13.95 61.19 66.86
CA THR A 709 -12.75 61.76 66.24
C THR A 709 -12.20 60.92 65.09
N THR A 710 -12.71 59.69 64.89
CA THR A 710 -12.29 58.81 63.81
C THR A 710 -12.77 59.36 62.46
N LYS A 711 -11.85 59.84 61.62
CA LYS A 711 -12.19 60.45 60.31
C LYS A 711 -12.08 59.50 59.11
N ARG A 712 -11.45 58.33 59.26
CA ARG A 712 -11.23 57.39 58.15
C ARG A 712 -11.57 55.95 58.56
N PRO A 713 -12.03 55.11 57.61
CA PRO A 713 -12.25 53.70 57.85
C PRO A 713 -11.01 53.00 58.42
N PRO A 714 -11.12 52.29 59.55
CA PRO A 714 -10.00 51.54 60.10
C PRO A 714 -9.67 50.36 59.18
N LEU A 715 -8.36 50.05 59.11
CA LEU A 715 -7.86 48.91 58.36
C LEU A 715 -7.57 47.76 59.32
N ILE A 716 -8.03 46.57 58.95
CA ILE A 716 -7.81 45.32 59.65
C ILE A 716 -6.90 44.42 58.81
N GLY A 717 -5.80 43.99 59.40
CA GLY A 717 -4.96 42.92 58.90
C GLY A 717 -5.13 41.64 59.72
N PRO A 718 -4.48 40.54 59.33
CA PRO A 718 -4.54 39.27 60.06
C PRO A 718 -4.13 39.40 61.53
N THR A 719 -3.17 40.27 61.83
CA THR A 719 -2.59 40.48 63.16
C THR A 719 -3.19 41.68 63.90
N THR A 720 -4.21 42.33 63.35
CA THR A 720 -4.81 43.50 63.98
C THR A 720 -5.69 43.06 65.14
N THR A 721 -5.32 43.45 66.36
CA THR A 721 -6.13 43.18 67.55
C THR A 721 -7.38 44.04 67.54
N ILE A 722 -8.53 43.40 67.73
CA ILE A 722 -9.84 44.02 67.87
C ILE A 722 -10.30 43.80 69.30
N VAL A 723 -10.65 44.88 70.00
CA VAL A 723 -11.06 44.85 71.39
C VAL A 723 -12.46 45.45 71.52
N ALA A 724 -13.35 44.79 72.24
CA ALA A 724 -14.65 45.34 72.61
C ALA A 724 -14.89 45.25 74.12
N THR A 725 -15.45 46.30 74.72
CA THR A 725 -15.63 46.38 76.18
C THR A 725 -17.10 46.63 76.53
N ILE A 726 -17.69 45.79 77.39
CA ILE A 726 -19.07 46.00 77.87
C ILE A 726 -19.02 46.66 79.24
N ARG A 727 -19.45 47.94 79.35
CA ARG A 727 -19.74 48.71 80.60
C ARG A 727 -18.86 48.31 81.80
N ASN A 728 -17.53 48.32 81.63
CA ASN A 728 -16.51 47.96 82.64
C ASN A 728 -16.68 46.57 83.31
N ASN A 729 -17.34 45.62 82.66
CA ASN A 729 -17.56 44.26 83.15
C ASN A 729 -16.67 43.22 82.45
N VAL A 730 -16.67 43.18 81.11
CA VAL A 730 -15.91 42.18 80.32
C VAL A 730 -15.27 42.84 79.11
N ARG A 731 -14.02 42.46 78.83
CA ARG A 731 -13.25 42.83 77.65
C ARG A 731 -13.11 41.63 76.72
N PHE A 732 -13.56 41.77 75.48
CA PHE A 732 -13.36 40.81 74.39
C PHE A 732 -12.14 41.24 73.59
N GLU A 733 -11.23 40.32 73.31
CA GLU A 733 -10.04 40.56 72.50
C GLU A 733 -9.95 39.48 71.42
N MET A 734 -9.86 39.89 70.16
CA MET A 734 -9.84 39.02 68.99
C MET A 734 -8.72 39.42 68.04
N THR A 735 -7.98 38.44 67.53
CA THR A 735 -7.04 38.66 66.42
C THR A 735 -7.48 37.82 65.20
N PRO A 736 -7.62 38.37 63.99
CA PRO A 736 -8.15 37.62 62.84
C PRO A 736 -7.35 36.38 62.44
N SER A 737 -6.08 36.27 62.84
CA SER A 737 -5.24 35.10 62.61
C SER A 737 -5.23 34.07 63.75
N SER A 738 -5.77 34.40 64.93
CA SER A 738 -5.69 33.54 66.12
C SER A 738 -6.77 32.47 66.16
#